data_AF-A0A5E4HWJ8-F1
#
_entry.id   AF-A0A5E4HWJ8-F1
#
_cell.length_a   1.000
_cell.length_b   1.000
_cell.length_c   1.000
_cell.angle_alpha   90.00
_cell.angle_beta   90.00
_cell.angle_gamma   90.00
#
_symmetry.space_group_name_H-M   'P 1'
#
loop_
_entity.id
_entity.type
_entity.pdbx_description
1 polymer ?
#
loop_
_entity_poly.entity_id
_entity_poly.type
_entity_poly.pdbx_seq_one_letter_code
_entity_poly.pdbx_strand_id
1 'polypeptide(L)'
;MPQFNNITNNTIYSPDRTIDMIGGAQNNSIWNNVITATTGPALHVRDIYNSFWNNTISCGLGGGISLESNTDTYPNGTNNTFYNNRINCTSGGAAIKANDSQVNYNLFYNNTIEASVWVNDSGSNYYNTTGMGNIYYFANHTPSWSVFDVVDTNNDTWADAGNDRPFNATTVSGYFTGAGKPQDWFPYTSKTAGTCGTLGTAGQTYTLYVNYSTATSCFNVTAANVVLDCNGYSVQGADANGSYGVYSNQFNTTVRNCHISGFEAGLWLEDARNASVYNNTFDPSYCLKLKDTNDSVFANLTCLNTSNRAIWLTQGSNRNSFTNFSIDVRSSGHGIYVDGGANNSFDCMGNSIIGMNTSSHYGVYSDQIGTTVQNCQISNFETGIYLNGATYGLIQNTSASSTRGYGIYLYTGANYNRIINSNATSSAYSGLSIRNSLNNNVSGAQISGYDNTYGALMFYNSGNNSVISNSTINGNGGTYAVTMRSATNGNNTFYNNTILNANTAIFASAASGNSFYLNNITASVWVNDATGSNYYNVSGSAPTQTAGSTGEGGTVSLSCPAGTTIQSFTSTYGANCASACPVSCGTCTIGSPSCSVTYNNANCGDCHNGCSKNGNLNLTCGLGNRGNIYYFANGTPSWNVYSLVDQTGDGWADTGYNVPLNSSVSEWSGSGADYHPYTTVLDTYPNLTSLTIGPNPAYKTSTLYCTINATDNEQANLTAYWEWYRNGTNQTALAGNMTMLNATATNLTQTVSSSLFNKSDTWMCRAKLWDGTLYSNWTNSSDLQVSNSLPNLQDMSLTNLTQNSLSLCRVNVTDGDGQQDLKWVNFTIVNPNGTLVINNVNGTREGNTTFYDSGTFNLSVDGYWNCTATAVDYSNASVNLTGSFQVIREWQKYYGLTSGQLQLGSGAANYLLNWSATYGQVVYVAEPSVDLNFTYLYPLGVCPNGSLHTSQNDFALADQLLGLSTASSRSIEGLFDANNNSIADTNASFKVFGRTVNNVPVAKIANSSAFSTGIFWQGTAGSTLCYDGAKDLVFAVTINKAASGTYGASDYELMIPQELARYKSPSNAKVNFYGEYRGQND
;
A
#
# COMPACT_ATOMS: atom_id res chain seq x y z
N MET A 1 -64.47 -56.64 -52.37
CA MET A 1 -64.71 -58.10 -52.21
C MET A 1 -66.08 -58.31 -51.54
N PRO A 2 -66.77 -59.44 -51.74
CA PRO A 2 -67.97 -59.80 -50.95
C PRO A 2 -67.61 -60.13 -49.49
N GLN A 3 -68.61 -60.44 -48.65
CA GLN A 3 -68.40 -60.95 -47.27
C GLN A 3 -68.02 -62.45 -47.29
N PHE A 4 -67.31 -62.93 -46.25
CA PHE A 4 -67.04 -64.35 -45.99
C PHE A 4 -66.22 -65.12 -47.06
N ASN A 5 -65.22 -64.49 -47.68
CA ASN A 5 -64.34 -65.13 -48.66
C ASN A 5 -63.02 -65.60 -48.05
N ASN A 6 -62.45 -66.64 -48.68
CA ASN A 6 -61.13 -67.18 -48.38
C ASN A 6 -60.24 -67.03 -49.61
N ILE A 7 -59.12 -66.30 -49.48
CA ILE A 7 -58.13 -66.12 -50.55
C ILE A 7 -56.81 -66.70 -50.07
N THR A 8 -56.36 -67.79 -50.70
CA THR A 8 -55.15 -68.46 -50.24
C THR A 8 -54.31 -69.10 -51.34
N ASN A 9 -53.00 -69.15 -51.12
CA ASN A 9 -52.00 -69.79 -51.99
C ASN A 9 -51.92 -69.17 -53.40
N ASN A 10 -52.14 -67.86 -53.53
CA ASN A 10 -52.07 -67.15 -54.81
C ASN A 10 -50.80 -66.30 -54.92
N THR A 11 -50.40 -66.00 -56.15
CA THR A 11 -49.50 -64.89 -56.48
C THR A 11 -50.30 -63.84 -57.23
N ILE A 12 -50.43 -62.64 -56.67
CA ILE A 12 -51.32 -61.59 -57.15
C ILE A 12 -50.48 -60.33 -57.35
N TYR A 13 -50.59 -59.72 -58.54
CA TYR A 13 -49.83 -58.55 -58.93
C TYR A 13 -50.74 -57.49 -59.56
N SER A 14 -50.58 -56.23 -59.16
CA SER A 14 -51.24 -55.08 -59.78
C SER A 14 -50.39 -53.82 -59.64
N PRO A 15 -50.30 -52.95 -60.65
CA PRO A 15 -49.56 -51.69 -60.50
C PRO A 15 -50.14 -50.77 -59.41
N ASP A 16 -51.46 -50.59 -59.38
CA ASP A 16 -52.14 -49.67 -58.45
C ASP A 16 -52.56 -50.37 -57.15
N ARG A 17 -53.69 -51.08 -57.13
CA ARG A 17 -54.18 -51.82 -55.96
C ARG A 17 -54.28 -53.32 -56.26
N THR A 18 -53.61 -54.16 -55.48
CA THR A 18 -53.61 -55.62 -55.74
C THR A 18 -54.80 -56.32 -55.12
N ILE A 19 -55.06 -56.04 -53.84
CA ILE A 19 -56.30 -56.43 -53.17
C ILE A 19 -56.97 -55.16 -52.65
N ASP A 20 -58.16 -54.84 -53.17
CA ASP A 20 -58.98 -53.72 -52.73
C ASP A 20 -60.29 -54.22 -52.11
N MET A 21 -60.49 -53.92 -50.83
CA MET A 21 -61.63 -54.34 -50.03
C MET A 21 -62.54 -53.15 -49.77
N ILE A 22 -63.62 -53.09 -50.54
CA ILE A 22 -64.59 -52.00 -50.59
C ILE A 22 -65.98 -52.51 -50.22
N GLY A 23 -66.77 -51.68 -49.52
CA GLY A 23 -68.23 -51.77 -49.33
C GLY A 23 -68.83 -53.17 -49.17
N GLY A 24 -68.92 -53.66 -47.93
CA GLY A 24 -69.49 -54.96 -47.60
C GLY A 24 -68.48 -56.11 -47.72
N ALA A 25 -67.18 -55.86 -47.59
CA ALA A 25 -66.11 -56.84 -47.59
C ALA A 25 -65.74 -57.29 -46.17
N GLN A 26 -66.70 -57.85 -45.42
CA GLN A 26 -66.52 -58.22 -44.01
C GLN A 26 -66.23 -59.71 -43.82
N ASN A 27 -65.53 -60.05 -42.74
CA ASN A 27 -65.28 -61.45 -42.33
C ASN A 27 -64.52 -62.28 -43.38
N ASN A 28 -63.64 -61.66 -44.17
CA ASN A 28 -62.79 -62.37 -45.12
C ASN A 28 -61.49 -62.85 -44.46
N SER A 29 -60.94 -63.94 -44.99
CA SER A 29 -59.65 -64.50 -44.60
C SER A 29 -58.71 -64.57 -45.80
N ILE A 30 -57.54 -63.94 -45.70
CA ILE A 30 -56.54 -63.85 -46.78
C ILE A 30 -55.21 -64.40 -46.25
N TRP A 31 -54.74 -65.53 -46.78
CA TRP A 31 -53.51 -66.14 -46.24
C TRP A 31 -52.64 -66.95 -47.20
N ASN A 32 -51.34 -67.08 -46.90
CA ASN A 32 -50.36 -67.77 -47.74
C ASN A 32 -50.29 -67.23 -49.19
N ASN A 33 -50.55 -65.93 -49.41
CA ASN A 33 -50.46 -65.32 -50.74
C ASN A 33 -49.16 -64.52 -50.89
N VAL A 34 -48.69 -64.36 -52.13
CA VAL A 34 -47.69 -63.37 -52.53
C VAL A 34 -48.43 -62.22 -53.21
N ILE A 35 -48.41 -61.02 -52.62
CA ILE A 35 -49.19 -59.85 -53.04
C ILE A 35 -48.21 -58.74 -53.38
N THR A 36 -48.22 -58.23 -54.62
CA THR A 36 -47.24 -57.25 -55.08
C THR A 36 -47.87 -56.05 -55.78
N ALA A 37 -47.60 -54.84 -55.30
CA ALA A 37 -47.93 -53.59 -56.00
C ALA A 37 -46.71 -52.68 -56.21
N THR A 38 -46.71 -51.89 -57.28
CA THR A 38 -45.56 -51.05 -57.66
C THR A 38 -45.81 -49.54 -57.51
N THR A 39 -47.04 -49.05 -57.66
CA THR A 39 -47.36 -47.62 -57.54
C THR A 39 -48.39 -47.30 -56.45
N GLY A 40 -49.38 -48.16 -56.23
CA GLY A 40 -50.37 -48.00 -55.15
C GLY A 40 -50.19 -49.03 -54.02
N PRO A 41 -51.11 -49.07 -53.04
CA PRO A 41 -51.00 -49.99 -51.91
C PRO A 41 -51.22 -51.44 -52.33
N ALA A 42 -50.35 -52.34 -51.87
CA ALA A 42 -50.49 -53.78 -52.17
C ALA A 42 -51.78 -54.35 -51.57
N LEU A 43 -52.12 -53.93 -50.36
CA LEU A 43 -53.39 -54.24 -49.73
C LEU A 43 -54.10 -52.95 -49.32
N HIS A 44 -55.32 -52.77 -49.80
CA HIS A 44 -56.17 -51.63 -49.49
C HIS A 44 -57.46 -52.10 -48.81
N VAL A 45 -57.66 -51.71 -47.54
CA VAL A 45 -58.75 -52.22 -46.70
C VAL A 45 -59.62 -51.09 -46.16
N ARG A 46 -60.88 -51.08 -46.55
CA ARG A 46 -61.91 -50.09 -46.13
C ARG A 46 -63.12 -50.75 -45.48
N ASP A 47 -62.93 -51.91 -44.87
CA ASP A 47 -64.01 -52.67 -44.24
C ASP A 47 -63.52 -53.44 -42.99
N ILE A 48 -64.43 -54.14 -42.31
CA ILE A 48 -64.20 -54.66 -40.95
C ILE A 48 -64.09 -56.18 -40.82
N TYR A 49 -63.47 -56.63 -39.72
CA TYR A 49 -63.41 -58.03 -39.31
C TYR A 49 -62.71 -58.97 -40.31
N ASN A 50 -61.75 -58.46 -41.09
CA ASN A 50 -60.95 -59.30 -41.99
C ASN A 50 -59.67 -59.77 -41.32
N SER A 51 -59.19 -60.95 -41.72
CA SER A 51 -57.98 -61.58 -41.19
C SER A 51 -56.96 -61.85 -42.29
N PHE A 52 -55.73 -61.42 -42.08
CA PHE A 52 -54.62 -61.54 -43.04
C PHE A 52 -53.43 -62.23 -42.38
N TRP A 53 -53.01 -63.40 -42.88
CA TRP A 53 -51.86 -64.07 -42.30
C TRP A 53 -50.97 -64.85 -43.26
N ASN A 54 -49.70 -65.05 -42.91
CA ASN A 54 -48.73 -65.78 -43.75
C ASN A 54 -48.59 -65.23 -45.18
N ASN A 55 -48.97 -63.97 -45.44
CA ASN A 55 -48.83 -63.39 -46.77
C ASN A 55 -47.43 -62.76 -46.90
N THR A 56 -46.86 -62.83 -48.10
CA THR A 56 -45.70 -62.02 -48.49
C THR A 56 -46.20 -60.83 -49.31
N ILE A 57 -46.11 -59.63 -48.74
CA ILE A 57 -46.58 -58.38 -49.31
C ILE A 57 -45.34 -57.59 -49.74
N SER A 58 -45.18 -57.38 -51.05
CA SER A 58 -44.12 -56.54 -51.60
C SER A 58 -44.74 -55.25 -52.15
N CYS A 59 -44.14 -54.11 -51.83
CA CYS A 59 -44.72 -52.82 -52.21
C CYS A 59 -43.71 -51.83 -52.81
N GLY A 60 -44.22 -51.01 -53.72
CA GLY A 60 -43.60 -49.79 -54.23
C GLY A 60 -44.09 -48.54 -53.49
N LEU A 61 -44.01 -47.38 -54.15
CA LEU A 61 -44.20 -46.06 -53.54
C LEU A 61 -45.55 -45.85 -52.80
N GLY A 62 -46.57 -46.63 -53.11
CA GLY A 62 -47.92 -46.53 -52.53
C GLY A 62 -48.09 -47.13 -51.14
N GLY A 63 -47.10 -47.88 -50.63
CA GLY A 63 -47.14 -48.52 -49.31
C GLY A 63 -47.63 -49.97 -49.32
N GLY A 64 -47.44 -50.68 -48.20
CA GLY A 64 -47.76 -52.12 -48.11
C GLY A 64 -49.23 -52.36 -47.86
N ILE A 65 -49.68 -51.96 -46.68
CA ILE A 65 -51.07 -52.06 -46.21
C ILE A 65 -51.58 -50.63 -46.02
N SER A 66 -52.66 -50.26 -46.72
CA SER A 66 -53.36 -48.99 -46.54
C SER A 66 -54.76 -49.25 -45.99
N LEU A 67 -55.03 -48.71 -44.81
CA LEU A 67 -56.32 -48.72 -44.14
C LEU A 67 -56.95 -47.33 -44.24
N GLU A 68 -58.18 -47.24 -44.72
CA GLU A 68 -58.87 -45.95 -44.94
C GLU A 68 -60.30 -45.98 -44.39
N SER A 69 -60.82 -44.78 -44.06
CA SER A 69 -62.23 -44.59 -43.76
C SER A 69 -63.07 -44.68 -45.04
N ASN A 70 -64.34 -45.04 -44.90
CA ASN A 70 -65.29 -45.01 -46.00
C ASN A 70 -66.07 -43.69 -45.93
N THR A 71 -66.26 -43.02 -47.07
CA THR A 71 -67.09 -41.81 -47.17
C THR A 71 -68.58 -42.11 -47.27
N ASP A 72 -68.96 -43.37 -47.52
CA ASP A 72 -70.34 -43.86 -47.59
C ASP A 72 -70.71 -44.70 -46.36
N THR A 73 -72.01 -45.00 -46.19
CA THR A 73 -72.73 -45.63 -45.04
C THR A 73 -72.22 -46.99 -44.50
N TYR A 74 -71.00 -47.41 -44.84
CA TYR A 74 -70.36 -48.65 -44.43
C TYR A 74 -69.27 -48.41 -43.38
N PRO A 75 -68.95 -49.43 -42.55
CA PRO A 75 -67.97 -49.26 -41.49
C PRO A 75 -66.55 -49.08 -42.03
N ASN A 76 -65.81 -48.15 -41.43
CA ASN A 76 -64.41 -47.83 -41.74
C ASN A 76 -63.51 -49.07 -41.61
N GLY A 77 -62.31 -49.05 -42.22
CA GLY A 77 -61.31 -50.13 -42.17
C GLY A 77 -60.81 -50.48 -40.76
N THR A 78 -61.68 -50.97 -39.89
CA THR A 78 -61.50 -51.16 -38.44
C THR A 78 -61.65 -52.61 -38.05
N ASN A 79 -61.15 -53.01 -36.87
CA ASN A 79 -61.30 -54.39 -36.37
C ASN A 79 -60.74 -55.49 -37.30
N ASN A 80 -59.74 -55.20 -38.14
CA ASN A 80 -59.04 -56.20 -38.94
C ASN A 80 -57.82 -56.74 -38.20
N THR A 81 -57.42 -57.98 -38.49
CA THR A 81 -56.26 -58.63 -37.87
C THR A 81 -55.22 -59.00 -38.93
N PHE A 82 -53.96 -58.65 -38.69
CA PHE A 82 -52.82 -58.91 -39.55
C PHE A 82 -51.73 -59.62 -38.75
N TYR A 83 -51.42 -60.87 -39.09
CA TYR A 83 -50.39 -61.60 -38.36
C TYR A 83 -49.53 -62.54 -39.18
N ASN A 84 -48.28 -62.71 -38.78
CA ASN A 84 -47.32 -63.58 -39.49
C ASN A 84 -47.16 -63.24 -40.98
N ASN A 85 -47.39 -61.99 -41.39
CA ASN A 85 -47.14 -61.55 -42.76
C ASN A 85 -45.71 -61.02 -42.89
N ARG A 86 -45.11 -61.15 -44.07
CA ARG A 86 -43.85 -60.49 -44.44
C ARG A 86 -44.15 -59.31 -45.34
N ILE A 87 -43.89 -58.08 -44.88
CA ILE A 87 -44.16 -56.83 -45.58
C ILE A 87 -42.83 -56.19 -45.95
N ASN A 88 -42.53 -56.15 -47.25
CA ASN A 88 -41.31 -55.56 -47.80
C ASN A 88 -41.64 -54.34 -48.66
N CYS A 89 -41.26 -53.17 -48.16
CA CYS A 89 -41.53 -51.85 -48.72
C CYS A 89 -40.24 -51.01 -48.79
N THR A 90 -39.14 -51.64 -49.19
CA THR A 90 -37.81 -51.00 -49.30
C THR A 90 -37.71 -49.93 -50.40
N SER A 91 -38.60 -49.96 -51.40
CA SER A 91 -38.57 -49.04 -52.55
C SER A 91 -39.32 -47.71 -52.34
N GLY A 92 -39.86 -47.47 -51.14
CA GLY A 92 -40.50 -46.22 -50.71
C GLY A 92 -41.98 -46.40 -50.31
N GLY A 93 -42.49 -45.53 -49.43
CA GLY A 93 -43.82 -45.64 -48.83
C GLY A 93 -43.82 -46.29 -47.43
N ALA A 94 -44.89 -46.09 -46.65
CA ALA A 94 -45.02 -46.71 -45.33
C ALA A 94 -45.48 -48.18 -45.47
N ALA A 95 -44.91 -49.09 -44.67
CA ALA A 95 -45.30 -50.50 -44.71
C ALA A 95 -46.75 -50.69 -44.26
N ILE A 96 -47.14 -50.01 -43.19
CA ILE A 96 -48.51 -49.92 -42.70
C ILE A 96 -48.92 -48.46 -42.65
N LYS A 97 -50.06 -48.15 -43.27
CA LYS A 97 -50.57 -46.79 -43.45
C LYS A 97 -52.04 -46.74 -43.04
N ALA A 98 -52.36 -46.10 -41.93
CA ALA A 98 -53.72 -45.88 -41.42
C ALA A 98 -53.96 -44.38 -41.25
N ASN A 99 -54.25 -43.66 -42.35
CA ASN A 99 -54.16 -42.19 -42.35
C ASN A 99 -55.34 -41.44 -41.71
N ASP A 100 -56.38 -42.15 -41.27
CA ASP A 100 -57.60 -41.55 -40.75
C ASP A 100 -57.82 -41.90 -39.27
N SER A 101 -58.15 -40.89 -38.47
CA SER A 101 -58.56 -41.02 -37.06
C SER A 101 -59.73 -41.98 -36.81
N GLN A 102 -60.51 -42.32 -37.83
CA GLN A 102 -61.62 -43.24 -37.74
C GLN A 102 -61.23 -44.71 -37.99
N VAL A 103 -59.99 -44.97 -38.43
CA VAL A 103 -59.43 -46.30 -38.66
C VAL A 103 -58.84 -46.81 -37.34
N ASN A 104 -59.68 -47.43 -36.52
CA ASN A 104 -59.37 -47.88 -35.17
C ASN A 104 -59.45 -49.41 -35.02
N TYR A 105 -58.87 -49.93 -33.94
CA TYR A 105 -59.02 -51.31 -33.48
C TYR A 105 -58.50 -52.40 -34.42
N ASN A 106 -57.62 -52.07 -35.39
CA ASN A 106 -56.91 -53.09 -36.14
C ASN A 106 -55.75 -53.65 -35.31
N LEU A 107 -55.45 -54.94 -35.45
CA LEU A 107 -54.42 -55.64 -34.70
C LEU A 107 -53.32 -56.17 -35.63
N PHE A 108 -52.07 -55.77 -35.40
CA PHE A 108 -50.88 -56.20 -36.14
C PHE A 108 -49.90 -56.90 -35.18
N TYR A 109 -49.63 -58.20 -35.36
CA TYR A 109 -48.65 -58.91 -34.54
C TYR A 109 -47.93 -60.01 -35.30
N ASN A 110 -46.73 -60.37 -34.89
CA ASN A 110 -45.82 -61.33 -35.52
C ASN A 110 -45.53 -61.07 -37.01
N ASN A 111 -45.73 -59.85 -37.51
CA ASN A 111 -45.40 -59.53 -38.89
C ASN A 111 -43.92 -59.18 -39.00
N THR A 112 -43.26 -59.59 -40.09
CA THR A 112 -41.92 -59.10 -40.45
C THR A 112 -42.07 -57.88 -41.35
N ILE A 113 -41.65 -56.71 -40.87
CA ILE A 113 -41.83 -55.42 -41.52
C ILE A 113 -40.47 -54.85 -41.90
N GLU A 114 -40.28 -54.57 -43.18
CA GLU A 114 -39.05 -54.03 -43.73
C GLU A 114 -39.36 -52.82 -44.62
N ALA A 115 -38.99 -51.62 -44.17
CA ALA A 115 -39.32 -50.37 -44.87
C ALA A 115 -38.49 -49.17 -44.40
N SER A 116 -38.59 -48.06 -45.13
CA SER A 116 -38.10 -46.74 -44.69
C SER A 116 -38.99 -46.09 -43.64
N VAL A 117 -40.29 -46.42 -43.63
CA VAL A 117 -41.26 -46.06 -42.58
C VAL A 117 -42.07 -47.31 -42.26
N TRP A 118 -42.04 -47.78 -41.01
CA TRP A 118 -42.71 -49.01 -40.62
C TRP A 118 -44.22 -48.81 -40.43
N VAL A 119 -44.58 -47.74 -39.71
CA VAL A 119 -45.97 -47.45 -39.35
C VAL A 119 -46.26 -45.96 -39.52
N ASN A 120 -47.32 -45.62 -40.23
CA ASN A 120 -47.91 -44.29 -40.23
C ASN A 120 -49.40 -44.39 -39.87
N ASP A 121 -49.75 -44.00 -38.64
CA ASP A 121 -51.07 -44.25 -38.07
C ASP A 121 -51.67 -43.00 -37.40
N SER A 122 -52.82 -42.58 -37.91
CA SER A 122 -53.64 -41.48 -37.38
C SER A 122 -54.78 -41.98 -36.49
N GLY A 123 -55.04 -43.29 -36.44
CA GLY A 123 -56.09 -43.92 -35.64
C GLY A 123 -55.55 -44.75 -34.46
N SER A 124 -56.46 -45.36 -33.71
CA SER A 124 -56.20 -46.13 -32.49
C SER A 124 -56.07 -47.63 -32.82
N ASN A 125 -54.98 -48.03 -33.48
CA ASN A 125 -54.68 -49.43 -33.80
C ASN A 125 -53.62 -50.03 -32.85
N TYR A 126 -53.56 -51.36 -32.81
CA TYR A 126 -52.66 -52.12 -31.94
C TYR A 126 -51.59 -52.81 -32.77
N TYR A 127 -50.32 -52.64 -32.40
CA TYR A 127 -49.17 -53.27 -33.07
C TYR A 127 -48.53 -54.38 -32.25
N ASN A 128 -49.25 -54.88 -31.24
CA ASN A 128 -48.83 -56.03 -30.46
C ASN A 128 -50.03 -56.68 -29.74
N THR A 129 -49.84 -57.92 -29.29
CA THR A 129 -50.68 -58.60 -28.30
C THR A 129 -50.06 -58.45 -26.90
N THR A 130 -50.53 -59.21 -25.91
CA THR A 130 -50.03 -59.16 -24.52
C THR A 130 -48.59 -59.70 -24.33
N GLY A 131 -47.98 -60.29 -25.35
CA GLY A 131 -46.60 -60.82 -25.27
C GLY A 131 -45.94 -61.06 -26.62
N MET A 132 -46.42 -60.43 -27.69
CA MET A 132 -45.89 -60.61 -29.04
C MET A 132 -46.21 -59.39 -29.89
N GLY A 133 -45.19 -58.74 -30.42
CA GLY A 133 -45.28 -57.59 -31.33
C GLY A 133 -44.85 -57.99 -32.73
N ASN A 134 -44.18 -57.10 -33.45
CA ASN A 134 -43.70 -57.33 -34.82
C ASN A 134 -42.17 -57.33 -34.89
N ILE A 135 -41.65 -57.82 -36.01
CA ILE A 135 -40.22 -57.91 -36.31
C ILE A 135 -39.88 -56.79 -37.30
N TYR A 136 -38.95 -55.91 -36.97
CA TYR A 136 -38.66 -54.71 -37.76
C TYR A 136 -37.25 -54.73 -38.35
N TYR A 137 -37.16 -54.39 -39.64
CA TYR A 137 -35.91 -54.17 -40.35
C TYR A 137 -35.91 -52.81 -41.04
N PHE A 138 -34.77 -52.14 -41.02
CA PHE A 138 -34.55 -50.95 -41.82
C PHE A 138 -34.50 -51.32 -43.32
N ALA A 139 -34.71 -50.34 -44.21
CA ALA A 139 -34.71 -50.58 -45.65
C ALA A 139 -33.37 -51.12 -46.22
N ASN A 140 -32.28 -51.07 -45.43
CA ASN A 140 -30.97 -51.62 -45.75
C ASN A 140 -30.74 -53.02 -45.14
N HIS A 141 -31.80 -53.72 -44.74
CA HIS A 141 -31.76 -55.03 -44.08
C HIS A 141 -31.18 -55.04 -42.66
N THR A 142 -30.83 -53.90 -42.07
CA THR A 142 -30.36 -53.86 -40.68
C THR A 142 -31.52 -54.26 -39.75
N PRO A 143 -31.32 -55.22 -38.82
CA PRO A 143 -32.35 -55.58 -37.84
C PRO A 143 -32.51 -54.49 -36.78
N SER A 144 -33.75 -54.18 -36.38
CA SER A 144 -34.04 -53.10 -35.42
C SER A 144 -33.31 -53.26 -34.09
N TRP A 145 -33.22 -54.49 -33.58
CA TRP A 145 -32.56 -54.79 -32.30
C TRP A 145 -31.03 -54.60 -32.33
N SER A 146 -30.40 -54.43 -33.49
CA SER A 146 -28.99 -54.04 -33.57
C SER A 146 -28.77 -52.53 -33.39
N VAL A 147 -29.84 -51.73 -33.49
CA VAL A 147 -29.81 -50.26 -33.40
C VAL A 147 -30.49 -49.77 -32.13
N PHE A 148 -31.67 -50.32 -31.82
CA PHE A 148 -32.48 -49.92 -30.68
C PHE A 148 -32.23 -50.81 -29.45
N ASP A 149 -32.41 -50.24 -28.26
CA ASP A 149 -32.36 -50.90 -26.96
C ASP A 149 -33.71 -51.56 -26.65
N VAL A 150 -33.87 -52.77 -27.16
CA VAL A 150 -35.00 -53.67 -26.93
C VAL A 150 -34.46 -55.03 -26.50
N VAL A 151 -34.83 -55.48 -25.31
CA VAL A 151 -34.21 -56.62 -24.62
C VAL A 151 -35.25 -57.64 -24.22
N ASP A 152 -34.93 -58.91 -24.46
CA ASP A 152 -35.67 -60.07 -24.01
C ASP A 152 -35.08 -60.58 -22.67
N THR A 153 -35.83 -60.40 -21.58
CA THR A 153 -35.40 -60.82 -20.23
C THR A 153 -35.91 -62.18 -19.83
N ASN A 154 -36.90 -62.73 -20.53
CA ASN A 154 -37.54 -64.00 -20.19
C ASN A 154 -37.21 -65.14 -21.18
N ASN A 155 -36.42 -64.84 -22.22
CA ASN A 155 -35.98 -65.72 -23.31
C ASN A 155 -37.13 -66.21 -24.24
N ASP A 156 -38.17 -65.39 -24.46
CA ASP A 156 -39.28 -65.69 -25.40
C ASP A 156 -39.16 -65.02 -26.78
N THR A 157 -38.06 -64.32 -27.04
CA THR A 157 -37.69 -63.55 -28.25
C THR A 157 -38.41 -62.21 -28.46
N TRP A 158 -39.31 -61.82 -27.55
CA TRP A 158 -40.04 -60.55 -27.63
C TRP A 158 -39.56 -59.61 -26.54
N ALA A 159 -39.33 -58.35 -26.91
CA ALA A 159 -38.77 -57.41 -25.96
C ALA A 159 -39.77 -57.09 -24.83
N ASP A 160 -39.37 -57.37 -23.60
CA ASP A 160 -40.09 -57.02 -22.38
C ASP A 160 -39.34 -55.97 -21.53
N ALA A 161 -38.12 -55.60 -21.94
CA ALA A 161 -37.31 -54.52 -21.39
C ALA A 161 -36.59 -53.70 -22.48
N GLY A 162 -35.82 -52.69 -22.05
CA GLY A 162 -35.05 -51.78 -22.92
C GLY A 162 -35.65 -50.37 -23.01
N ASN A 163 -34.80 -49.36 -23.20
CA ASN A 163 -35.20 -47.95 -23.19
C ASN A 163 -36.00 -47.50 -24.42
N ASP A 164 -35.83 -48.18 -25.54
CA ASP A 164 -36.55 -47.85 -26.78
C ASP A 164 -37.90 -48.58 -26.88
N ARG A 165 -38.28 -49.33 -25.85
CA ARG A 165 -39.59 -49.99 -25.71
C ARG A 165 -40.61 -49.06 -25.04
N PRO A 166 -41.83 -48.91 -25.58
CA PRO A 166 -42.36 -49.52 -26.81
C PRO A 166 -41.87 -48.78 -28.05
N PHE A 167 -41.82 -49.44 -29.21
CA PHE A 167 -41.62 -48.75 -30.48
C PHE A 167 -42.82 -47.85 -30.79
N ASN A 168 -42.57 -46.54 -30.85
CA ASN A 168 -43.56 -45.50 -31.13
C ASN A 168 -42.89 -44.25 -31.73
N ALA A 169 -43.68 -43.20 -31.98
CA ALA A 169 -43.20 -41.96 -32.61
C ALA A 169 -42.11 -41.19 -31.82
N THR A 170 -41.97 -41.47 -30.52
CA THR A 170 -40.98 -40.87 -29.63
C THR A 170 -39.71 -41.71 -29.53
N THR A 171 -39.83 -43.03 -29.36
CA THR A 171 -38.70 -43.94 -29.14
C THR A 171 -37.98 -44.35 -30.42
N VAL A 172 -38.71 -44.46 -31.54
CA VAL A 172 -38.16 -44.79 -32.87
C VAL A 172 -38.62 -43.78 -33.92
N SER A 173 -38.40 -42.49 -33.60
CA SER A 173 -38.87 -41.36 -34.40
C SER A 173 -38.50 -41.47 -35.88
N GLY A 174 -39.47 -41.23 -36.76
CA GLY A 174 -39.34 -41.37 -38.21
C GLY A 174 -39.74 -42.74 -38.76
N TYR A 175 -39.72 -43.80 -37.95
CA TYR A 175 -40.17 -45.14 -38.34
C TYR A 175 -41.60 -45.45 -37.92
N PHE A 176 -42.02 -44.85 -36.79
CA PHE A 176 -43.42 -44.76 -36.37
C PHE A 176 -43.85 -43.29 -36.47
N THR A 177 -44.94 -43.01 -37.19
CA THR A 177 -45.47 -41.66 -37.41
C THR A 177 -46.99 -41.63 -37.30
N GLY A 178 -47.58 -40.43 -37.30
CA GLY A 178 -49.03 -40.22 -37.32
C GLY A 178 -49.64 -39.85 -35.97
N ALA A 179 -50.85 -39.27 -36.00
CA ALA A 179 -51.52 -38.70 -34.81
C ALA A 179 -52.17 -39.74 -33.87
N GLY A 180 -52.27 -40.99 -34.32
CA GLY A 180 -52.97 -42.09 -33.64
C GLY A 180 -52.19 -42.71 -32.48
N LYS A 181 -50.95 -42.26 -32.25
CA LYS A 181 -50.04 -42.78 -31.22
C LYS A 181 -49.82 -44.31 -31.33
N PRO A 182 -49.41 -44.83 -32.51
CA PRO A 182 -49.12 -46.24 -32.68
C PRO A 182 -48.00 -46.69 -31.73
N GLN A 183 -48.18 -47.86 -31.11
CA GLN A 183 -47.22 -48.45 -30.17
C GLN A 183 -47.11 -49.96 -30.38
N ASP A 184 -45.89 -50.46 -30.44
CA ASP A 184 -45.55 -51.88 -30.27
C ASP A 184 -44.78 -52.07 -28.96
N TRP A 185 -45.41 -52.68 -27.96
CA TRP A 185 -44.83 -52.97 -26.66
C TRP A 185 -43.96 -54.23 -26.61
N PHE A 186 -43.93 -55.03 -27.66
CA PHE A 186 -43.20 -56.29 -27.69
C PHE A 186 -42.50 -56.49 -29.03
N PRO A 187 -41.67 -55.53 -29.52
CA PRO A 187 -40.95 -55.73 -30.76
C PRO A 187 -39.97 -56.91 -30.62
N TYR A 188 -39.73 -57.63 -31.70
CA TYR A 188 -38.78 -58.74 -31.69
C TYR A 188 -37.35 -58.28 -31.37
N THR A 189 -36.62 -59.09 -30.61
CA THR A 189 -35.20 -58.86 -30.36
C THR A 189 -34.43 -60.18 -30.21
N SER A 190 -33.16 -60.17 -30.64
CA SER A 190 -32.21 -61.24 -30.30
C SER A 190 -31.27 -60.84 -29.14
N LYS A 191 -31.44 -59.65 -28.55
CA LYS A 191 -30.66 -59.20 -27.39
C LYS A 191 -31.27 -59.79 -26.12
N THR A 192 -30.52 -60.64 -25.44
CA THR A 192 -30.87 -61.17 -24.11
C THR A 192 -30.33 -60.25 -23.01
N ALA A 193 -30.90 -60.37 -21.80
CA ALA A 193 -30.37 -59.70 -20.61
C ALA A 193 -28.88 -60.04 -20.38
N GLY A 194 -28.07 -59.02 -20.04
CA GLY A 194 -26.65 -59.18 -19.75
C GLY A 194 -26.43 -59.84 -18.38
N THR A 195 -25.62 -60.90 -18.33
CA THR A 195 -25.20 -61.55 -17.07
C THR A 195 -23.71 -61.37 -16.82
N CYS A 196 -23.37 -60.91 -15.61
CA CYS A 196 -21.99 -60.78 -15.16
C CYS A 196 -21.22 -62.10 -15.24
N GLY A 197 -19.90 -62.07 -15.49
CA GLY A 197 -19.14 -63.30 -15.70
C GLY A 197 -17.64 -63.16 -15.88
N THR A 198 -17.01 -64.27 -16.28
CA THR A 198 -15.55 -64.38 -16.47
C THR A 198 -15.16 -64.04 -17.91
N LEU A 199 -14.19 -63.14 -18.07
CA LEU A 199 -13.60 -62.72 -19.34
C LEU A 199 -12.25 -63.43 -19.51
N GLY A 200 -12.28 -64.69 -19.95
CA GLY A 200 -11.14 -65.62 -19.89
C GLY A 200 -10.43 -65.92 -21.20
N THR A 201 -10.78 -65.27 -22.32
CA THR A 201 -10.12 -65.50 -23.62
C THR A 201 -9.04 -64.45 -23.85
N ALA A 202 -7.78 -64.86 -23.92
CA ALA A 202 -6.66 -63.94 -24.13
C ALA A 202 -6.78 -63.19 -25.47
N GLY A 203 -6.52 -61.88 -25.47
CA GLY A 203 -6.61 -61.04 -26.68
C GLY A 203 -8.03 -60.70 -27.14
N GLN A 204 -9.06 -61.17 -26.44
CA GLN A 204 -10.44 -60.95 -26.82
C GLN A 204 -10.94 -59.57 -26.38
N THR A 205 -11.73 -58.93 -27.26
CA THR A 205 -12.56 -57.78 -26.92
C THR A 205 -13.97 -58.24 -26.58
N TYR A 206 -14.45 -57.87 -25.40
CA TYR A 206 -15.80 -58.07 -24.92
C TYR A 206 -16.54 -56.74 -24.95
N THR A 207 -17.52 -56.62 -25.84
CA THR A 207 -18.33 -55.41 -26.00
C THR A 207 -19.71 -55.60 -25.36
N LEU A 208 -20.14 -54.65 -24.53
CA LEU A 208 -21.50 -54.67 -23.96
C LEU A 208 -22.51 -54.03 -24.93
N TYR A 209 -23.74 -54.56 -24.91
CA TYR A 209 -24.85 -54.09 -25.77
C TYR A 209 -26.15 -53.82 -24.98
N VAL A 210 -26.09 -54.01 -23.66
CA VAL A 210 -27.17 -53.83 -22.68
C VAL A 210 -26.54 -53.45 -21.35
N ASN A 211 -27.32 -52.88 -20.44
CA ASN A 211 -26.89 -52.64 -19.06
C ASN A 211 -26.81 -53.97 -18.29
N TYR A 212 -25.83 -54.08 -17.38
CA TYR A 212 -25.62 -55.25 -16.52
C TYR A 212 -25.92 -54.88 -15.08
N SER A 213 -26.59 -55.76 -14.35
CA SER A 213 -26.83 -55.60 -12.91
C SER A 213 -26.54 -56.88 -12.13
N THR A 214 -26.03 -56.74 -10.91
CA THR A 214 -25.71 -57.87 -10.01
C THR A 214 -25.85 -57.46 -8.55
N ALA A 215 -26.19 -58.41 -7.68
CA ALA A 215 -26.19 -58.19 -6.23
C ALA A 215 -24.79 -58.32 -5.58
N THR A 216 -23.81 -58.84 -6.32
CA THR A 216 -22.44 -59.07 -5.83
C THR A 216 -21.42 -58.44 -6.79
N SER A 217 -20.26 -59.05 -7.06
CA SER A 217 -19.32 -58.57 -8.09
C SER A 217 -19.80 -58.90 -9.52
N CYS A 218 -19.24 -58.22 -10.52
CA CYS A 218 -19.61 -58.42 -11.92
C CYS A 218 -18.56 -59.15 -12.78
N PHE A 219 -17.58 -58.45 -13.33
CA PHE A 219 -16.63 -59.04 -14.30
C PHE A 219 -15.30 -59.45 -13.68
N ASN A 220 -14.84 -60.67 -13.99
CA ASN A 220 -13.51 -61.17 -13.65
C ASN A 220 -12.68 -61.38 -14.92
N VAL A 221 -11.65 -60.58 -15.13
CA VAL A 221 -10.69 -60.78 -16.23
C VAL A 221 -9.64 -61.80 -15.80
N THR A 222 -9.61 -62.95 -16.45
CA THR A 222 -8.74 -64.09 -16.06
C THR A 222 -7.71 -64.46 -17.12
N ALA A 223 -7.65 -63.73 -18.23
CA ALA A 223 -6.64 -63.87 -19.26
C ALA A 223 -5.97 -62.52 -19.62
N ALA A 224 -4.74 -62.58 -20.12
CA ALA A 224 -3.97 -61.40 -20.54
C ALA A 224 -4.51 -60.78 -21.84
N ASN A 225 -4.25 -59.49 -22.04
CA ASN A 225 -4.62 -58.71 -23.23
C ASN A 225 -6.14 -58.65 -23.50
N VAL A 226 -6.97 -58.77 -22.46
CA VAL A 226 -8.42 -58.67 -22.58
C VAL A 226 -8.85 -57.20 -22.62
N VAL A 227 -9.78 -56.88 -23.51
CA VAL A 227 -10.45 -55.58 -23.57
C VAL A 227 -11.90 -55.74 -23.16
N LEU A 228 -12.34 -55.02 -22.12
CA LEU A 228 -13.75 -54.81 -21.81
C LEU A 228 -14.15 -53.41 -22.32
N ASP A 229 -15.04 -53.38 -23.30
CA ASP A 229 -15.61 -52.16 -23.87
C ASP A 229 -17.10 -52.10 -23.56
N CYS A 230 -17.49 -51.26 -22.61
CA CYS A 230 -18.91 -51.19 -22.25
C CYS A 230 -19.75 -50.45 -23.29
N ASN A 231 -19.15 -49.81 -24.30
CA ASN A 231 -19.88 -49.12 -25.37
C ASN A 231 -20.95 -48.14 -24.83
N GLY A 232 -20.68 -47.51 -23.67
CA GLY A 232 -21.60 -46.59 -22.99
C GLY A 232 -22.63 -47.23 -22.05
N TYR A 233 -22.77 -48.56 -22.06
CA TYR A 233 -23.68 -49.28 -21.16
C TYR A 233 -23.14 -49.36 -19.72
N SER A 234 -24.05 -49.48 -18.76
CA SER A 234 -23.71 -49.50 -17.34
C SER A 234 -23.48 -50.90 -16.79
N VAL A 235 -22.68 -50.97 -15.73
CA VAL A 235 -22.49 -52.13 -14.87
C VAL A 235 -22.84 -51.69 -13.45
N GLN A 236 -23.95 -52.20 -12.92
CA GLN A 236 -24.55 -51.76 -11.66
C GLN A 236 -24.50 -52.88 -10.61
N GLY A 237 -23.96 -52.58 -9.43
CA GLY A 237 -24.01 -53.45 -8.26
C GLY A 237 -25.11 -53.06 -7.27
N ALA A 238 -25.10 -53.69 -6.10
CA ALA A 238 -26.04 -53.44 -4.99
C ALA A 238 -25.35 -52.97 -3.69
N ASP A 239 -24.21 -52.28 -3.81
CA ASP A 239 -23.39 -51.74 -2.70
C ASP A 239 -22.92 -52.80 -1.70
N ALA A 240 -22.74 -54.04 -2.17
CA ALA A 240 -22.26 -55.13 -1.32
C ALA A 240 -20.80 -54.90 -0.89
N ASN A 241 -20.50 -55.11 0.39
CA ASN A 241 -19.14 -55.04 0.92
C ASN A 241 -18.22 -56.08 0.25
N GLY A 242 -17.01 -55.71 -0.14
CA GLY A 242 -16.08 -56.55 -0.89
C GLY A 242 -16.38 -56.69 -2.39
N SER A 243 -17.46 -56.08 -2.88
CA SER A 243 -17.87 -56.22 -4.28
C SER A 243 -17.06 -55.35 -5.24
N TYR A 244 -16.96 -55.80 -6.49
CA TYR A 244 -16.31 -55.06 -7.55
C TYR A 244 -17.06 -55.14 -8.88
N GLY A 245 -17.04 -54.03 -9.64
CA GLY A 245 -17.60 -54.00 -10.99
C GLY A 245 -16.72 -54.78 -11.96
N VAL A 246 -15.42 -54.51 -11.93
CA VAL A 246 -14.42 -55.24 -12.72
C VAL A 246 -13.22 -55.56 -11.84
N TYR A 247 -12.76 -56.81 -11.90
CA TYR A 247 -11.51 -57.24 -11.29
C TYR A 247 -10.56 -57.78 -12.35
N SER A 248 -9.27 -57.48 -12.21
CA SER A 248 -8.23 -58.11 -13.02
C SER A 248 -6.91 -58.21 -12.27
N ASN A 249 -6.26 -59.36 -12.41
CA ASN A 249 -4.86 -59.59 -12.06
C ASN A 249 -3.98 -59.91 -13.27
N GLN A 250 -4.45 -59.54 -14.46
CA GLN A 250 -3.87 -59.96 -15.72
C GLN A 250 -3.08 -58.85 -16.40
N PHE A 251 -2.02 -59.25 -17.11
CA PHE A 251 -1.22 -58.35 -17.93
C PHE A 251 -2.06 -57.69 -19.03
N ASN A 252 -1.89 -56.39 -19.22
CA ASN A 252 -2.46 -55.63 -20.33
C ASN A 252 -3.99 -55.69 -20.43
N THR A 253 -4.67 -55.58 -19.29
CA THR A 253 -6.14 -55.45 -19.26
C THR A 253 -6.55 -54.06 -19.71
N THR A 254 -7.52 -53.95 -20.61
CA THR A 254 -8.15 -52.68 -20.98
C THR A 254 -9.60 -52.62 -20.53
N VAL A 255 -10.00 -51.51 -19.90
CA VAL A 255 -11.40 -51.24 -19.52
C VAL A 255 -11.78 -49.86 -20.04
N ARG A 256 -12.81 -49.77 -20.88
CA ARG A 256 -13.19 -48.50 -21.51
C ARG A 256 -14.68 -48.30 -21.74
N ASN A 257 -15.07 -47.03 -21.82
CA ASN A 257 -16.42 -46.57 -22.16
C ASN A 257 -17.50 -47.12 -21.20
N CYS A 258 -17.17 -47.34 -19.92
CA CYS A 258 -18.04 -47.93 -18.92
C CYS A 258 -18.62 -46.91 -17.94
N HIS A 259 -19.87 -47.12 -17.53
CA HIS A 259 -20.45 -46.52 -16.34
C HIS A 259 -20.60 -47.58 -15.24
N ILE A 260 -19.75 -47.55 -14.22
CA ILE A 260 -19.68 -48.58 -13.18
C ILE A 260 -20.10 -48.00 -11.83
N SER A 261 -21.16 -48.53 -11.24
CA SER A 261 -21.83 -47.95 -10.07
C SER A 261 -22.32 -49.02 -9.09
N GLY A 262 -22.51 -48.66 -7.82
CA GLY A 262 -23.09 -49.57 -6.82
C GLY A 262 -22.17 -50.72 -6.37
N PHE A 263 -20.86 -50.53 -6.39
CA PHE A 263 -19.88 -51.50 -5.89
C PHE A 263 -19.05 -50.88 -4.77
N GLU A 264 -18.38 -51.71 -3.97
CA GLU A 264 -17.32 -51.18 -3.11
C GLU A 264 -16.19 -50.64 -4.02
N ALA A 265 -15.66 -51.44 -4.94
CA ALA A 265 -14.68 -51.00 -5.93
C ALA A 265 -15.25 -50.99 -7.36
N GLY A 266 -15.14 -49.88 -8.08
CA GLY A 266 -15.54 -49.84 -9.50
C GLY A 266 -14.65 -50.74 -10.35
N LEU A 267 -13.35 -50.48 -10.29
CA LEU A 267 -12.31 -51.33 -10.85
C LEU A 267 -11.27 -51.67 -9.78
N TRP A 268 -11.01 -52.96 -9.60
CA TRP A 268 -9.95 -53.47 -8.74
C TRP A 268 -8.88 -54.18 -9.58
N LEU A 269 -7.67 -53.64 -9.56
CA LEU A 269 -6.49 -54.28 -10.13
C LEU A 269 -5.58 -54.79 -9.00
N GLU A 270 -5.17 -56.05 -9.10
CA GLU A 270 -4.30 -56.72 -8.12
C GLU A 270 -3.21 -57.49 -8.86
N ASP A 271 -1.93 -57.23 -8.60
CA ASP A 271 -0.81 -57.85 -9.33
C ASP A 271 -0.82 -57.60 -10.87
N ALA A 272 -1.61 -56.62 -11.33
CA ALA A 272 -1.73 -56.29 -12.74
C ALA A 272 -0.54 -55.45 -13.24
N ARG A 273 -0.23 -55.55 -14.53
CA ARG A 273 0.81 -54.73 -15.17
C ARG A 273 0.35 -54.24 -16.53
N ASN A 274 0.74 -53.02 -16.90
CA ASN A 274 0.43 -52.42 -18.20
C ASN A 274 -1.07 -52.32 -18.50
N ALA A 275 -1.92 -52.11 -17.49
CA ALA A 275 -3.35 -51.92 -17.71
C ALA A 275 -3.63 -50.56 -18.36
N SER A 276 -4.71 -50.48 -19.15
CA SER A 276 -5.18 -49.25 -19.80
C SER A 276 -6.65 -49.00 -19.49
N VAL A 277 -6.95 -47.97 -18.73
CA VAL A 277 -8.32 -47.68 -18.26
C VAL A 277 -8.71 -46.29 -18.70
N TYR A 278 -9.69 -46.17 -19.60
CA TYR A 278 -10.05 -44.85 -20.12
C TYR A 278 -11.51 -44.64 -20.50
N ASN A 279 -11.96 -43.38 -20.45
CA ASN A 279 -13.34 -42.97 -20.74
C ASN A 279 -14.35 -43.72 -19.86
N ASN A 280 -14.08 -43.82 -18.56
CA ASN A 280 -14.98 -44.51 -17.63
C ASN A 280 -15.51 -43.54 -16.58
N THR A 281 -16.79 -43.69 -16.25
CA THR A 281 -17.43 -43.03 -15.12
C THR A 281 -17.64 -44.05 -14.02
N PHE A 282 -17.17 -43.75 -12.82
CA PHE A 282 -17.27 -44.59 -11.64
C PHE A 282 -18.13 -43.89 -10.60
N ASP A 283 -19.19 -44.55 -10.12
CA ASP A 283 -19.97 -44.16 -8.92
C ASP A 283 -19.98 -45.24 -7.80
N PRO A 284 -18.82 -45.76 -7.35
CA PRO A 284 -18.67 -46.69 -6.21
C PRO A 284 -18.05 -46.03 -4.96
N SER A 285 -17.76 -46.83 -3.92
CA SER A 285 -17.00 -46.35 -2.75
C SER A 285 -15.53 -46.04 -3.05
N TYR A 286 -14.88 -46.88 -3.87
CA TYR A 286 -13.54 -46.70 -4.47
C TYR A 286 -13.68 -46.76 -5.99
N CYS A 287 -13.40 -45.69 -6.74
CA CYS A 287 -13.40 -45.79 -8.19
C CYS A 287 -12.39 -46.82 -8.67
N LEU A 288 -11.17 -46.67 -8.16
CA LEU A 288 -10.01 -47.45 -8.52
C LEU A 288 -9.30 -47.92 -7.26
N LYS A 289 -9.14 -49.24 -7.15
CA LYS A 289 -8.32 -49.89 -6.13
C LYS A 289 -7.17 -50.62 -6.81
N LEU A 290 -5.95 -50.17 -6.55
CA LEU A 290 -4.72 -50.70 -7.15
C LEU A 290 -3.83 -51.30 -6.06
N LYS A 291 -3.52 -52.59 -6.22
CA LYS A 291 -2.62 -53.35 -5.34
C LYS A 291 -1.57 -54.05 -6.20
N ASP A 292 -0.29 -53.84 -5.91
CA ASP A 292 0.85 -54.34 -6.71
C ASP A 292 0.70 -54.08 -8.23
N THR A 293 0.00 -53.00 -8.58
CA THR A 293 -0.30 -52.67 -9.97
C THR A 293 0.73 -51.72 -10.54
N ASN A 294 1.39 -52.10 -11.64
CA ASN A 294 2.54 -51.36 -12.14
C ASN A 294 2.40 -50.94 -13.60
N ASP A 295 3.08 -49.85 -13.97
CA ASP A 295 3.25 -49.40 -15.36
C ASP A 295 1.92 -49.22 -16.11
N SER A 296 0.83 -48.84 -15.41
CA SER A 296 -0.52 -48.75 -15.96
C SER A 296 -0.97 -47.30 -16.21
N VAL A 297 -1.88 -47.11 -17.17
CA VAL A 297 -2.37 -45.80 -17.62
C VAL A 297 -3.87 -45.67 -17.38
N PHE A 298 -4.27 -44.56 -16.78
CA PHE A 298 -5.63 -44.22 -16.42
C PHE A 298 -5.96 -42.84 -17.01
N ALA A 299 -6.93 -42.74 -17.93
CA ALA A 299 -7.20 -41.50 -18.65
C ALA A 299 -8.68 -41.18 -18.80
N ASN A 300 -9.08 -39.91 -18.77
CA ASN A 300 -10.48 -39.50 -19.00
C ASN A 300 -11.45 -40.20 -18.04
N LEU A 301 -11.21 -40.06 -16.74
CA LEU A 301 -11.98 -40.73 -15.69
C LEU A 301 -12.85 -39.75 -14.90
N THR A 302 -14.09 -40.13 -14.63
CA THR A 302 -14.99 -39.35 -13.78
C THR A 302 -15.36 -40.18 -12.55
N CYS A 303 -14.96 -39.73 -11.37
CA CYS A 303 -15.31 -40.34 -10.09
C CYS A 303 -16.42 -39.55 -9.40
N LEU A 304 -17.58 -40.19 -9.18
CA LEU A 304 -18.77 -39.59 -8.59
C LEU A 304 -19.10 -40.25 -7.24
N ASN A 305 -19.73 -39.46 -6.35
CA ASN A 305 -20.27 -39.84 -5.04
C ASN A 305 -19.42 -40.82 -4.21
N THR A 306 -18.10 -40.70 -4.30
CA THR A 306 -17.22 -41.64 -3.61
C THR A 306 -17.30 -41.46 -2.09
N SER A 307 -17.16 -42.56 -1.37
CA SER A 307 -17.44 -42.62 0.08
C SER A 307 -16.25 -43.06 0.94
N ASN A 308 -15.15 -43.48 0.30
CA ASN A 308 -13.90 -43.88 0.97
C ASN A 308 -12.69 -43.24 0.27
N ARG A 309 -11.78 -43.99 -0.36
CA ARG A 309 -10.69 -43.44 -1.18
C ARG A 309 -11.10 -43.53 -2.63
N ALA A 310 -11.30 -42.40 -3.32
CA ALA A 310 -11.74 -42.46 -4.72
C ALA A 310 -10.71 -43.21 -5.60
N ILE A 311 -9.42 -42.86 -5.45
CA ILE A 311 -8.31 -43.59 -6.05
C ILE A 311 -7.38 -44.05 -4.93
N TRP A 312 -7.19 -45.36 -4.79
CA TRP A 312 -6.32 -45.96 -3.78
C TRP A 312 -5.22 -46.79 -4.42
N LEU A 313 -3.97 -46.41 -4.15
CA LEU A 313 -2.77 -47.16 -4.50
C LEU A 313 -2.12 -47.69 -3.24
N THR A 314 -1.97 -49.01 -3.19
CA THR A 314 -1.35 -49.72 -2.08
C THR A 314 -0.37 -50.77 -2.59
N GLN A 315 0.50 -51.26 -1.69
CA GLN A 315 1.46 -52.36 -1.89
C GLN A 315 2.16 -52.33 -3.25
N GLY A 316 3.34 -51.71 -3.37
CA GLY A 316 4.17 -51.85 -4.58
C GLY A 316 3.53 -51.40 -5.91
N SER A 317 2.49 -50.56 -5.90
CA SER A 317 1.82 -50.10 -7.12
C SER A 317 2.59 -48.96 -7.80
N ASN A 318 3.68 -49.25 -8.49
CA ASN A 318 4.63 -48.23 -8.97
C ASN A 318 4.37 -47.76 -10.42
N ARG A 319 4.82 -46.54 -10.74
CA ARG A 319 4.91 -46.01 -12.12
C ARG A 319 3.58 -46.01 -12.87
N ASN A 320 2.47 -45.76 -12.17
CA ASN A 320 1.17 -45.57 -12.81
C ASN A 320 0.95 -44.11 -13.16
N SER A 321 0.25 -43.86 -14.27
CA SER A 321 -0.04 -42.53 -14.80
C SER A 321 -1.53 -42.28 -14.90
N PHE A 322 -2.00 -41.21 -14.28
CA PHE A 322 -3.39 -40.74 -14.31
C PHE A 322 -3.45 -39.39 -15.01
N THR A 323 -4.27 -39.27 -16.05
CA THR A 323 -4.39 -38.04 -16.86
C THR A 323 -5.84 -37.68 -17.13
N ASN A 324 -6.21 -36.40 -17.06
CA ASN A 324 -7.57 -35.92 -17.34
C ASN A 324 -8.65 -36.65 -16.52
N PHE A 325 -8.68 -36.45 -15.20
CA PHE A 325 -9.67 -37.07 -14.34
C PHE A 325 -10.28 -36.08 -13.35
N SER A 326 -11.50 -36.34 -12.90
CA SER A 326 -12.22 -35.56 -11.88
C SER A 326 -12.71 -36.46 -10.75
N ILE A 327 -12.77 -35.92 -9.54
CA ILE A 327 -13.22 -36.65 -8.33
C ILE A 327 -14.20 -35.79 -7.52
N ASP A 328 -15.39 -36.34 -7.25
CA ASP A 328 -16.40 -35.84 -6.31
C ASP A 328 -16.55 -36.84 -5.15
N VAL A 329 -16.14 -36.44 -3.94
CA VAL A 329 -16.30 -37.22 -2.71
C VAL A 329 -17.50 -36.67 -1.94
N ARG A 330 -18.48 -37.50 -1.58
CA ARG A 330 -19.73 -37.07 -0.91
C ARG A 330 -19.94 -37.59 0.51
N SER A 331 -18.99 -38.34 1.05
CA SER A 331 -18.96 -38.69 2.47
C SER A 331 -17.58 -38.44 3.09
N SER A 332 -17.27 -39.07 4.23
CA SER A 332 -15.96 -39.04 4.87
C SER A 332 -14.94 -39.87 4.07
N GLY A 333 -14.39 -39.28 3.00
CA GLY A 333 -13.45 -39.94 2.09
C GLY A 333 -12.26 -39.07 1.66
N HIS A 334 -11.25 -39.71 1.08
CA HIS A 334 -10.08 -39.08 0.45
C HIS A 334 -10.25 -39.05 -1.07
N GLY A 335 -9.67 -38.05 -1.73
CA GLY A 335 -9.58 -38.03 -3.19
C GLY A 335 -8.61 -39.11 -3.68
N ILE A 336 -7.32 -38.84 -3.54
CA ILE A 336 -6.24 -39.75 -3.92
C ILE A 336 -5.49 -40.18 -2.67
N TYR A 337 -5.28 -41.47 -2.49
CA TYR A 337 -4.59 -42.04 -1.34
C TYR A 337 -3.52 -43.02 -1.79
N VAL A 338 -2.25 -42.68 -1.58
CA VAL A 338 -1.09 -43.47 -2.00
C VAL A 338 -0.30 -43.90 -0.76
N ASP A 339 -0.60 -45.09 -0.25
CA ASP A 339 0.10 -45.71 0.89
C ASP A 339 1.03 -46.86 0.48
N GLY A 340 1.14 -47.11 -0.83
CA GLY A 340 2.10 -48.03 -1.41
C GLY A 340 2.27 -47.82 -2.90
N GLY A 341 3.53 -47.78 -3.34
CA GLY A 341 3.91 -47.63 -4.75
C GLY A 341 4.56 -46.28 -5.07
N ALA A 342 5.79 -46.33 -5.57
CA ALA A 342 6.62 -45.20 -5.92
C ALA A 342 6.34 -44.66 -7.33
N ASN A 343 6.67 -43.38 -7.54
CA ASN A 343 6.70 -42.72 -8.84
C ASN A 343 5.35 -42.72 -9.58
N ASN A 344 4.25 -42.50 -8.86
CA ASN A 344 2.92 -42.39 -9.45
C ASN A 344 2.61 -40.94 -9.83
N SER A 345 2.02 -40.74 -11.01
CA SER A 345 1.72 -39.41 -11.57
C SER A 345 0.23 -39.15 -11.70
N PHE A 346 -0.21 -38.01 -11.19
CA PHE A 346 -1.61 -37.56 -11.22
C PHE A 346 -1.69 -36.18 -11.89
N ASP A 347 -2.15 -36.13 -13.14
CA ASP A 347 -2.41 -34.90 -13.88
C ASP A 347 -3.92 -34.74 -14.13
N CYS A 348 -4.56 -33.80 -13.42
CA CYS A 348 -5.99 -33.57 -13.58
C CYS A 348 -6.34 -32.84 -14.89
N MET A 349 -5.36 -32.28 -15.61
CA MET A 349 -5.57 -31.42 -16.78
C MET A 349 -6.56 -30.25 -16.55
N GLY A 350 -6.50 -29.66 -15.35
CA GLY A 350 -7.35 -28.55 -14.93
C GLY A 350 -8.64 -28.95 -14.20
N ASN A 351 -8.96 -30.25 -14.12
CA ASN A 351 -10.16 -30.74 -13.44
C ASN A 351 -10.05 -30.72 -11.90
N SER A 352 -11.20 -30.91 -11.26
CA SER A 352 -11.35 -30.77 -9.81
C SER A 352 -11.29 -32.10 -9.05
N ILE A 353 -10.73 -32.03 -7.85
CA ILE A 353 -10.84 -33.04 -6.77
C ILE A 353 -11.54 -32.34 -5.61
N ILE A 354 -12.79 -32.70 -5.33
CA ILE A 354 -13.67 -32.01 -4.38
C ILE A 354 -14.06 -32.96 -3.26
N GLY A 355 -13.97 -32.48 -2.02
CA GLY A 355 -14.37 -33.21 -0.81
C GLY A 355 -15.54 -32.61 -0.04
N MET A 356 -15.75 -33.12 1.18
CA MET A 356 -16.81 -32.71 2.12
C MET A 356 -16.30 -31.94 3.34
N ASN A 357 -15.03 -31.56 3.34
CA ASN A 357 -14.37 -30.82 4.41
C ASN A 357 -14.46 -31.53 5.77
N THR A 358 -14.32 -32.86 5.78
CA THR A 358 -14.33 -33.71 6.97
C THR A 358 -12.94 -33.82 7.61
N SER A 359 -12.87 -33.96 8.94
CA SER A 359 -11.60 -34.11 9.67
C SER A 359 -10.87 -35.40 9.29
N SER A 360 -9.55 -35.37 9.22
CA SER A 360 -8.66 -36.48 8.84
C SER A 360 -8.83 -36.98 7.40
N HIS A 361 -9.30 -36.12 6.50
CA HIS A 361 -9.48 -36.44 5.08
C HIS A 361 -8.70 -35.47 4.18
N TYR A 362 -8.19 -36.01 3.08
CA TYR A 362 -7.17 -35.37 2.25
C TYR A 362 -7.57 -35.41 0.78
N GLY A 363 -7.31 -34.32 0.06
CA GLY A 363 -7.50 -34.30 -1.39
C GLY A 363 -6.52 -35.22 -2.07
N VAL A 364 -5.24 -35.09 -1.72
CA VAL A 364 -4.18 -36.04 -2.06
C VAL A 364 -3.36 -36.36 -0.82
N TYR A 365 -3.20 -37.65 -0.51
CA TYR A 365 -2.28 -38.16 0.48
C TYR A 365 -1.22 -39.05 -0.16
N SER A 366 0.03 -38.89 0.25
CA SER A 366 1.09 -39.85 -0.09
C SER A 366 2.19 -39.92 0.97
N ASP A 367 2.65 -41.14 1.24
CA ASP A 367 3.89 -41.44 1.96
C ASP A 367 4.96 -42.11 1.07
N GLN A 368 4.76 -42.07 -0.24
CA GLN A 368 5.60 -42.74 -1.22
C GLN A 368 6.51 -41.76 -1.97
N ILE A 369 7.69 -42.22 -2.36
CA ILE A 369 8.68 -41.44 -3.13
C ILE A 369 8.17 -41.13 -4.54
N GLY A 370 8.43 -39.93 -5.02
CA GLY A 370 8.21 -39.54 -6.42
C GLY A 370 6.75 -39.36 -6.82
N THR A 371 5.82 -39.20 -5.87
CA THR A 371 4.42 -38.88 -6.18
C THR A 371 4.32 -37.49 -6.81
N THR A 372 3.67 -37.39 -7.98
CA THR A 372 3.48 -36.11 -8.67
C THR A 372 2.01 -35.73 -8.78
N VAL A 373 1.67 -34.47 -8.49
CA VAL A 373 0.33 -33.89 -8.60
C VAL A 373 0.41 -32.65 -9.49
N GLN A 374 -0.30 -32.66 -10.60
CA GLN A 374 -0.17 -31.65 -11.66
C GLN A 374 -1.53 -31.15 -12.13
N ASN A 375 -1.62 -29.85 -12.38
CA ASN A 375 -2.78 -29.19 -12.99
C ASN A 375 -4.12 -29.53 -12.29
N CYS A 376 -4.14 -29.66 -10.96
CA CYS A 376 -5.34 -30.05 -10.21
C CYS A 376 -5.99 -28.87 -9.47
N GLN A 377 -7.33 -28.88 -9.36
CA GLN A 377 -8.09 -27.98 -8.50
C GLN A 377 -8.65 -28.75 -7.29
N ILE A 378 -7.97 -28.67 -6.15
CA ILE A 378 -8.27 -29.45 -4.95
C ILE A 378 -8.92 -28.55 -3.90
N SER A 379 -10.13 -28.90 -3.45
CA SER A 379 -10.87 -28.11 -2.45
C SER A 379 -11.76 -28.95 -1.55
N ASN A 380 -12.20 -28.38 -0.43
CA ASN A 380 -13.09 -29.02 0.56
C ASN A 380 -12.52 -30.30 1.17
N PHE A 381 -11.24 -30.30 1.56
CA PHE A 381 -10.64 -31.33 2.42
C PHE A 381 -10.04 -30.67 3.66
N GLU A 382 -9.81 -31.42 4.74
CA GLU A 382 -9.07 -30.87 5.88
C GLU A 382 -7.67 -30.44 5.42
N THR A 383 -6.98 -31.28 4.66
CA THR A 383 -5.74 -30.88 3.98
C THR A 383 -5.86 -31.11 2.49
N GLY A 384 -5.52 -30.10 1.68
CA GLY A 384 -5.57 -30.22 0.23
C GLY A 384 -4.59 -31.29 -0.28
N ILE A 385 -3.30 -31.07 -0.06
CA ILE A 385 -2.24 -32.05 -0.37
C ILE A 385 -1.41 -32.34 0.88
N TYR A 386 -1.29 -33.61 1.23
CA TYR A 386 -0.53 -34.08 2.38
C TYR A 386 0.54 -35.10 1.97
N LEU A 387 1.81 -34.68 2.05
CA LEU A 387 2.98 -35.52 1.84
C LEU A 387 3.61 -35.88 3.19
N ASN A 388 3.52 -37.14 3.59
CA ASN A 388 3.96 -37.64 4.89
C ASN A 388 5.16 -38.59 4.70
N GLY A 389 6.38 -38.07 4.78
CA GLY A 389 7.60 -38.85 4.47
C GLY A 389 7.85 -39.08 2.98
N ALA A 390 6.94 -38.66 2.11
CA ALA A 390 7.11 -38.72 0.66
C ALA A 390 8.23 -37.77 0.19
N THR A 391 9.27 -38.33 -0.42
CA THR A 391 10.43 -37.59 -0.94
C THR A 391 10.40 -37.45 -2.46
N TYR A 392 11.11 -36.47 -3.01
CA TYR A 392 11.23 -36.26 -4.47
C TYR A 392 9.91 -36.09 -5.23
N GLY A 393 8.84 -35.70 -4.54
CA GLY A 393 7.54 -35.40 -5.13
C GLY A 393 7.52 -34.07 -5.89
N LEU A 394 6.56 -33.94 -6.80
CA LEU A 394 6.33 -32.73 -7.60
C LEU A 394 4.88 -32.28 -7.45
N ILE A 395 4.66 -31.06 -7.00
CA ILE A 395 3.36 -30.38 -7.04
C ILE A 395 3.50 -29.23 -8.03
N GLN A 396 2.77 -29.26 -9.14
CA GLN A 396 2.92 -28.28 -10.21
C GLN A 396 1.57 -27.76 -10.72
N ASN A 397 1.48 -26.44 -10.96
CA ASN A 397 0.29 -25.79 -11.53
C ASN A 397 -1.01 -26.19 -10.81
N THR A 398 -0.94 -26.44 -9.50
CA THR A 398 -2.03 -27.05 -8.73
C THR A 398 -2.52 -26.07 -7.68
N SER A 399 -3.84 -25.96 -7.52
CA SER A 399 -4.46 -25.17 -6.47
C SER A 399 -5.01 -26.09 -5.39
N ALA A 400 -4.45 -26.01 -4.19
CA ALA A 400 -4.89 -26.78 -3.03
C ALA A 400 -5.42 -25.84 -1.95
N SER A 401 -6.74 -25.87 -1.72
CA SER A 401 -7.43 -25.04 -0.74
C SER A 401 -8.06 -25.86 0.39
N SER A 402 -7.97 -25.33 1.61
CA SER A 402 -8.61 -25.90 2.80
C SER A 402 -9.27 -24.81 3.63
N THR A 403 -10.37 -25.17 4.32
CA THR A 403 -11.02 -24.27 5.29
C THR A 403 -10.91 -24.78 6.73
N ARG A 404 -10.23 -25.91 6.97
CA ARG A 404 -10.10 -26.54 8.30
C ARG A 404 -8.69 -26.93 8.70
N GLY A 405 -7.77 -27.07 7.75
CA GLY A 405 -6.39 -27.50 7.95
C GLY A 405 -5.47 -26.81 6.96
N TYR A 406 -4.49 -27.51 6.40
CA TYR A 406 -3.46 -26.91 5.53
C TYR A 406 -3.86 -26.93 4.05
N GLY A 407 -3.39 -25.96 3.26
CA GLY A 407 -3.46 -26.07 1.80
C GLY A 407 -2.56 -27.20 1.30
N ILE A 408 -1.26 -27.06 1.57
CA ILE A 408 -0.23 -28.07 1.33
C ILE A 408 0.54 -28.33 2.62
N TYR A 409 0.72 -29.61 2.97
CA TYR A 409 1.43 -30.04 4.17
C TYR A 409 2.54 -31.05 3.83
N LEU A 410 3.79 -30.65 4.10
CA LEU A 410 4.96 -31.51 4.05
C LEU A 410 5.34 -31.90 5.48
N TYR A 411 5.28 -33.19 5.80
CA TYR A 411 5.47 -33.68 7.16
C TYR A 411 6.44 -34.85 7.23
N THR A 412 7.21 -34.92 8.31
CA THR A 412 7.98 -36.09 8.77
C THR A 412 8.83 -36.73 7.68
N GLY A 413 9.87 -36.02 7.24
CA GLY A 413 10.82 -36.52 6.24
C GLY A 413 10.36 -36.36 4.79
N ALA A 414 9.35 -35.52 4.53
CA ALA A 414 8.95 -35.16 3.18
C ALA A 414 9.97 -34.22 2.53
N ASN A 415 11.14 -34.79 2.18
CA ASN A 415 12.33 -34.07 1.74
C ASN A 415 12.44 -34.00 0.21
N TYR A 416 13.18 -33.02 -0.31
CA TYR A 416 13.49 -32.90 -1.75
C TYR A 416 12.25 -32.74 -2.65
N ASN A 417 11.12 -32.29 -2.10
CA ASN A 417 9.91 -32.04 -2.87
C ASN A 417 10.00 -30.69 -3.59
N ARG A 418 9.34 -30.60 -4.74
CA ARG A 418 9.26 -29.39 -5.58
C ARG A 418 7.81 -28.92 -5.68
N ILE A 419 7.56 -27.67 -5.29
CA ILE A 419 6.25 -27.01 -5.42
C ILE A 419 6.42 -25.85 -6.40
N ILE A 420 5.82 -25.94 -7.58
CA ILE A 420 6.06 -25.01 -8.69
C ILE A 420 4.74 -24.43 -9.17
N ASN A 421 4.66 -23.09 -9.28
CA ASN A 421 3.49 -22.38 -9.83
C ASN A 421 2.15 -22.84 -9.22
N SER A 422 2.16 -23.15 -7.92
CA SER A 422 1.03 -23.80 -7.25
C SER A 422 0.48 -22.91 -6.13
N ASN A 423 -0.82 -23.00 -5.90
CA ASN A 423 -1.52 -22.21 -4.90
C ASN A 423 -1.79 -23.07 -3.67
N ALA A 424 -1.37 -22.60 -2.50
CA ALA A 424 -1.57 -23.27 -1.22
C ALA A 424 -2.34 -22.32 -0.31
N THR A 425 -3.65 -22.55 -0.16
CA THR A 425 -4.56 -21.62 0.53
C THR A 425 -5.22 -22.29 1.72
N SER A 426 -5.21 -21.62 2.88
CA SER A 426 -5.99 -22.03 4.05
C SER A 426 -6.67 -20.85 4.74
N SER A 427 -7.91 -21.03 5.19
CA SER A 427 -8.60 -20.05 6.06
C SER A 427 -8.52 -20.36 7.55
N ALA A 428 -7.90 -21.49 7.93
CA ALA A 428 -7.85 -21.95 9.33
C ALA A 428 -6.42 -22.13 9.87
N TYR A 429 -5.48 -22.50 9.01
CA TYR A 429 -4.07 -22.75 9.33
C TYR A 429 -3.17 -22.10 8.26
N SER A 430 -1.89 -22.52 8.19
CA SER A 430 -0.97 -22.12 7.13
C SER A 430 -1.43 -22.63 5.76
N GLY A 431 -1.22 -21.79 4.73
CA GLY A 431 -1.38 -22.22 3.34
C GLY A 431 -0.38 -23.32 3.00
N LEU A 432 0.89 -23.12 3.36
CA LEU A 432 1.96 -24.11 3.23
C LEU A 432 2.65 -24.35 4.57
N SER A 433 2.76 -25.62 4.95
CA SER A 433 3.45 -26.07 6.17
C SER A 433 4.58 -27.03 5.82
N ILE A 434 5.80 -26.72 6.25
CA ILE A 434 7.01 -27.54 6.11
C ILE A 434 7.48 -27.94 7.50
N ARG A 435 7.20 -29.19 7.89
CA ARG A 435 7.45 -29.69 9.25
C ARG A 435 8.30 -30.94 9.24
N ASN A 436 9.38 -30.95 10.03
CA ASN A 436 10.37 -32.04 10.06
C ASN A 436 10.81 -32.47 8.65
N SER A 437 10.98 -31.53 7.72
CA SER A 437 11.14 -31.80 6.29
C SER A 437 12.15 -30.84 5.67
N LEU A 438 13.13 -31.37 4.93
CA LEU A 438 14.36 -30.69 4.51
C LEU A 438 14.49 -30.61 2.99
N ASN A 439 15.29 -29.66 2.52
CA ASN A 439 15.70 -29.55 1.11
C ASN A 439 14.52 -29.42 0.13
N ASN A 440 13.42 -28.78 0.54
CA ASN A 440 12.26 -28.57 -0.32
C ASN A 440 12.40 -27.29 -1.14
N ASN A 441 11.95 -27.30 -2.39
CA ASN A 441 12.04 -26.14 -3.28
C ASN A 441 10.63 -25.67 -3.67
N VAL A 442 10.33 -24.41 -3.37
CA VAL A 442 9.08 -23.74 -3.67
C VAL A 442 9.36 -22.56 -4.59
N SER A 443 8.74 -22.54 -5.76
CA SER A 443 8.96 -21.49 -6.75
C SER A 443 7.68 -21.07 -7.47
N GLY A 444 7.42 -19.77 -7.63
CA GLY A 444 6.22 -19.30 -8.35
C GLY A 444 4.91 -19.54 -7.60
N ALA A 445 4.96 -19.91 -6.32
CA ALA A 445 3.78 -20.33 -5.56
C ALA A 445 2.97 -19.13 -5.04
N GLN A 446 1.66 -19.31 -4.90
CA GLN A 446 0.80 -18.39 -4.16
C GLN A 446 0.42 -19.03 -2.83
N ILE A 447 1.01 -18.57 -1.73
CA ILE A 447 0.82 -19.12 -0.40
C ILE A 447 -0.03 -18.14 0.40
N SER A 448 -1.16 -18.60 0.91
CA SER A 448 -2.12 -17.75 1.63
C SER A 448 -2.68 -18.50 2.84
N GLY A 449 -2.61 -17.88 4.03
CA GLY A 449 -3.05 -18.51 5.28
C GLY A 449 -3.46 -17.47 6.32
N TYR A 450 -4.37 -17.84 7.22
CA TYR A 450 -4.91 -16.96 8.28
C TYR A 450 -4.46 -17.39 9.69
N ASP A 451 -3.37 -18.15 9.81
CA ASP A 451 -2.95 -18.68 11.10
C ASP A 451 -2.29 -17.59 11.97
N ASN A 452 -2.98 -17.14 13.02
CA ASN A 452 -2.45 -16.16 13.97
C ASN A 452 -1.23 -16.68 14.77
N THR A 453 -1.01 -17.99 14.79
CA THR A 453 0.10 -18.61 15.49
C THR A 453 1.27 -18.89 14.56
N TYR A 454 1.00 -19.35 13.34
CA TYR A 454 2.02 -19.91 12.45
C TYR A 454 2.14 -19.23 11.09
N GLY A 455 1.26 -18.28 10.77
CA GLY A 455 1.27 -17.52 9.54
C GLY A 455 0.91 -18.31 8.28
N ALA A 456 1.06 -17.68 7.12
CA ALA A 456 0.75 -18.28 5.83
C ALA A 456 1.73 -19.38 5.41
N LEU A 457 3.02 -19.19 5.71
CA LEU A 457 4.09 -20.14 5.50
C LEU A 457 4.77 -20.47 6.82
N MET A 458 4.73 -21.75 7.23
CA MET A 458 5.32 -22.21 8.47
C MET A 458 6.48 -23.20 8.23
N PHE A 459 7.60 -22.96 8.92
CA PHE A 459 8.64 -23.94 9.19
C PHE A 459 8.60 -24.39 10.65
N TYR A 460 8.54 -25.69 10.90
CA TYR A 460 8.44 -26.23 12.25
C TYR A 460 9.29 -27.48 12.47
N ASN A 461 10.05 -27.50 13.58
CA ASN A 461 10.92 -28.59 14.00
C ASN A 461 11.77 -29.18 12.86
N SER A 462 12.87 -28.53 12.48
CA SER A 462 13.82 -29.05 11.49
C SER A 462 13.29 -29.00 10.05
N GLY A 463 12.87 -27.81 9.63
CA GLY A 463 12.67 -27.49 8.22
C GLY A 463 13.85 -26.69 7.68
N ASN A 464 14.88 -27.36 7.14
CA ASN A 464 16.16 -26.75 6.76
C ASN A 464 16.45 -26.87 5.28
N ASN A 465 17.39 -26.05 4.81
CA ASN A 465 17.94 -26.09 3.46
C ASN A 465 16.86 -25.96 2.36
N SER A 466 15.69 -25.42 2.70
CA SER A 466 14.61 -25.23 1.75
C SER A 466 14.76 -23.89 1.05
N VAL A 467 14.34 -23.85 -0.21
CA VAL A 467 14.42 -22.65 -1.05
C VAL A 467 13.01 -22.20 -1.39
N ILE A 468 12.73 -20.93 -1.17
CA ILE A 468 11.45 -20.30 -1.47
C ILE A 468 11.76 -19.11 -2.36
N SER A 469 11.24 -19.14 -3.59
CA SER A 469 11.59 -18.13 -4.59
C SER A 469 10.43 -17.72 -5.46
N ASN A 470 10.46 -16.50 -5.99
CA ASN A 470 9.47 -16.03 -6.97
C ASN A 470 8.01 -16.23 -6.53
N SER A 471 7.75 -16.27 -5.22
CA SER A 471 6.46 -16.67 -4.64
C SER A 471 5.81 -15.51 -3.94
N THR A 472 4.47 -15.50 -3.90
CA THR A 472 3.70 -14.57 -3.08
C THR A 472 3.30 -15.27 -1.79
N ILE A 473 3.62 -14.67 -0.65
CA ILE A 473 3.26 -15.13 0.69
C ILE A 473 2.36 -14.07 1.32
N ASN A 474 1.08 -14.37 1.43
CA ASN A 474 0.05 -13.45 1.91
C ASN A 474 -0.52 -13.93 3.25
N GLY A 475 -0.25 -13.17 4.32
CA GLY A 475 -0.73 -13.46 5.67
C GLY A 475 -2.22 -13.23 5.92
N ASN A 476 -2.98 -12.70 4.95
CA ASN A 476 -4.42 -12.44 5.02
C ASN A 476 -4.89 -11.67 6.27
N GLY A 477 -4.08 -10.74 6.79
CA GLY A 477 -4.37 -10.00 8.02
C GLY A 477 -4.08 -10.76 9.31
N GLY A 478 -3.50 -11.97 9.21
CA GLY A 478 -2.98 -12.73 10.33
C GLY A 478 -1.76 -12.08 10.98
N THR A 479 -1.31 -12.67 12.09
CA THR A 479 -0.19 -12.12 12.86
C THR A 479 1.14 -12.22 12.11
N TYR A 480 1.39 -13.34 11.41
CA TYR A 480 2.65 -13.61 10.71
C TYR A 480 2.41 -13.97 9.24
N ALA A 481 3.30 -13.58 8.32
CA ALA A 481 3.29 -14.13 6.95
C ALA A 481 4.20 -15.36 6.86
N VAL A 482 5.45 -15.24 7.35
CA VAL A 482 6.44 -16.33 7.42
C VAL A 482 6.83 -16.58 8.87
N THR A 483 6.79 -17.83 9.32
CA THR A 483 7.12 -18.21 10.70
C THR A 483 8.19 -19.30 10.76
N MET A 484 9.23 -19.07 11.57
CA MET A 484 10.28 -20.02 11.91
C MET A 484 10.57 -19.97 13.42
N ARG A 485 10.01 -20.92 14.18
CA ARG A 485 10.02 -20.88 15.66
C ARG A 485 11.05 -21.74 16.35
N SER A 486 11.64 -22.72 15.67
CA SER A 486 12.62 -23.64 16.27
C SER A 486 14.04 -23.26 15.87
N ALA A 487 14.99 -23.39 16.79
CA ALA A 487 16.43 -23.29 16.49
C ALA A 487 16.91 -24.32 15.47
N THR A 488 16.15 -25.41 15.31
CA THR A 488 16.45 -26.40 14.29
C THR A 488 15.98 -26.01 12.90
N ASN A 489 15.32 -24.85 12.69
CA ASN A 489 14.87 -24.35 11.38
C ASN A 489 15.91 -23.37 10.77
N GLY A 490 16.97 -23.88 10.16
CA GLY A 490 18.06 -23.08 9.64
C GLY A 490 18.40 -23.30 8.17
N ASN A 491 19.25 -22.42 7.65
CA ASN A 491 19.80 -22.50 6.28
C ASN A 491 18.75 -22.50 5.17
N ASN A 492 17.56 -21.94 5.40
CA ASN A 492 16.58 -21.75 4.34
C ASN A 492 16.87 -20.47 3.57
N THR A 493 16.53 -20.45 2.28
CA THR A 493 16.78 -19.31 1.40
C THR A 493 15.47 -18.77 0.85
N PHE A 494 15.22 -17.48 1.05
CA PHE A 494 14.06 -16.74 0.57
C PHE A 494 14.54 -15.65 -0.38
N TYR A 495 14.22 -15.78 -1.67
CA TYR A 495 14.58 -14.73 -2.61
C TYR A 495 13.54 -14.40 -3.68
N ASN A 496 13.47 -13.12 -4.04
CA ASN A 496 12.52 -12.62 -5.04
C ASN A 496 11.05 -12.98 -4.72
N ASN A 497 10.67 -12.99 -3.44
CA ASN A 497 9.31 -13.25 -3.00
C ASN A 497 8.58 -11.94 -2.68
N THR A 498 7.25 -11.95 -2.78
CA THR A 498 6.41 -10.88 -2.26
C THR A 498 5.77 -11.35 -0.95
N ILE A 499 6.11 -10.73 0.17
CA ILE A 499 5.62 -11.07 1.52
C ILE A 499 4.75 -9.92 2.02
N LEU A 500 3.45 -10.14 2.20
CA LEU A 500 2.52 -9.05 2.49
C LEU A 500 1.36 -9.43 3.42
N ASN A 501 0.60 -8.41 3.82
CA ASN A 501 -0.68 -8.52 4.54
C ASN A 501 -0.59 -9.34 5.83
N ALA A 502 0.45 -9.12 6.62
CA ALA A 502 0.53 -9.60 8.00
C ALA A 502 0.92 -8.45 8.93
N ASN A 503 0.63 -8.59 10.22
CA ASN A 503 1.15 -7.65 11.22
C ASN A 503 2.68 -7.70 11.25
N THR A 504 3.26 -8.90 11.25
CA THR A 504 4.70 -9.14 11.12
C THR A 504 4.97 -9.99 9.88
N ALA A 505 5.76 -9.48 8.93
CA ALA A 505 6.05 -10.23 7.71
C ALA A 505 6.90 -11.48 8.00
N ILE A 506 8.04 -11.31 8.68
CA ILE A 506 8.96 -12.42 8.98
C ILE A 506 9.14 -12.54 10.49
N PHE A 507 8.79 -13.70 11.04
CA PHE A 507 9.03 -14.06 12.44
C PHE A 507 10.01 -15.23 12.55
N ALA A 508 11.24 -14.94 12.98
CA ALA A 508 12.35 -15.87 13.10
C ALA A 508 12.89 -15.90 14.55
N SER A 509 12.06 -16.28 15.52
CA SER A 509 12.37 -16.10 16.95
C SER A 509 13.50 -16.95 17.51
N ALA A 510 13.81 -18.10 16.89
CA ALA A 510 14.90 -18.97 17.32
C ALA A 510 15.73 -19.53 16.16
N ALA A 511 15.23 -19.36 14.93
CA ALA A 511 15.82 -19.87 13.70
C ALA A 511 17.15 -19.17 13.38
N SER A 512 18.10 -19.88 12.77
CA SER A 512 19.45 -19.37 12.48
C SER A 512 19.95 -19.73 11.09
N GLY A 513 20.79 -18.89 10.50
CA GLY A 513 21.41 -19.14 9.19
C GLY A 513 20.46 -19.04 8.00
N ASN A 514 19.23 -18.55 8.17
CA ASN A 514 18.31 -18.34 7.05
C ASN A 514 18.68 -17.07 6.29
N SER A 515 18.55 -17.08 4.97
CA SER A 515 18.91 -15.95 4.09
C SER A 515 17.66 -15.39 3.41
N PHE A 516 17.46 -14.07 3.50
CA PHE A 516 16.37 -13.33 2.88
C PHE A 516 16.96 -12.20 2.03
N TYR A 517 16.78 -12.23 0.72
CA TYR A 517 17.26 -11.17 -0.17
C TYR A 517 16.36 -11.01 -1.39
N LEU A 518 16.33 -9.83 -2.01
CA LEU A 518 15.47 -9.48 -3.14
C LEU A 518 13.96 -9.64 -2.86
N ASN A 519 13.54 -9.81 -1.60
CA ASN A 519 12.12 -9.95 -1.30
C ASN A 519 11.45 -8.57 -1.21
N ASN A 520 10.22 -8.46 -1.69
CA ASN A 520 9.35 -7.32 -1.49
C ASN A 520 8.49 -7.56 -0.25
N ILE A 521 8.71 -6.79 0.81
CA ILE A 521 8.16 -7.01 2.15
C ILE A 521 7.25 -5.83 2.53
N THR A 522 5.98 -6.11 2.78
CA THR A 522 4.97 -5.12 3.20
C THR A 522 4.29 -5.56 4.50
N ALA A 523 4.55 -4.87 5.61
CA ALA A 523 3.93 -5.15 6.90
C ALA A 523 4.05 -3.96 7.87
N SER A 524 3.38 -4.07 9.03
CA SER A 524 3.58 -3.14 10.15
C SER A 524 4.90 -3.39 10.87
N VAL A 525 5.35 -4.64 10.91
CA VAL A 525 6.68 -5.06 11.36
C VAL A 525 7.28 -5.92 10.24
N TRP A 526 8.38 -5.50 9.64
CA TRP A 526 9.03 -6.24 8.56
C TRP A 526 9.68 -7.52 9.09
N VAL A 527 10.44 -7.39 10.16
CA VAL A 527 11.26 -8.48 10.69
C VAL A 527 11.18 -8.53 12.22
N ASN A 528 11.01 -9.74 12.74
CA ASN A 528 11.25 -10.07 14.14
C ASN A 528 12.24 -11.26 14.20
N ASP A 529 13.52 -10.95 14.44
CA ASP A 529 14.61 -11.92 14.61
C ASP A 529 15.26 -11.76 15.98
N ALA A 530 14.71 -12.44 16.98
CA ALA A 530 15.20 -12.34 18.35
C ALA A 530 16.66 -12.80 18.53
N THR A 531 17.19 -13.65 17.64
CA THR A 531 18.56 -14.20 17.77
C THR A 531 19.62 -13.40 17.00
N GLY A 532 19.21 -12.72 15.92
CA GLY A 532 20.11 -12.00 15.00
C GLY A 532 21.03 -12.87 14.16
N SER A 533 20.75 -14.17 14.08
CA SER A 533 21.58 -15.13 13.36
C SER A 533 21.09 -15.41 11.93
N ASN A 534 20.06 -14.70 11.47
CA ASN A 534 19.59 -14.75 10.08
C ASN A 534 20.14 -13.58 9.27
N TYR A 535 20.27 -13.79 7.97
CA TYR A 535 20.83 -12.83 7.02
C TYR A 535 19.69 -12.22 6.21
N TYR A 536 19.55 -10.90 6.23
CA TYR A 536 18.54 -10.17 5.44
C TYR A 536 19.16 -9.49 4.21
N ASN A 537 20.35 -9.93 3.82
CA ASN A 537 21.03 -9.51 2.61
C ASN A 537 22.02 -10.59 2.18
N VAL A 538 22.49 -10.51 0.94
CA VAL A 538 23.65 -11.28 0.47
C VAL A 538 24.84 -10.35 0.33
N SER A 539 26.02 -10.87 0.68
CA SER A 539 27.31 -10.28 0.36
C SER A 539 28.12 -11.37 -0.33
N GLY A 540 28.46 -11.16 -1.61
CA GLY A 540 29.08 -12.24 -2.38
C GLY A 540 29.54 -11.81 -3.76
N SER A 541 30.86 -11.61 -3.89
CA SER A 541 31.57 -11.69 -5.17
C SER A 541 31.63 -13.16 -5.61
N ALA A 542 31.12 -13.48 -6.80
CA ALA A 542 31.25 -14.82 -7.41
C ALA A 542 32.51 -14.85 -8.32
N PRO A 543 32.92 -16.03 -8.84
CA PRO A 543 34.20 -16.19 -9.51
C PRO A 543 34.28 -15.41 -10.82
N THR A 544 35.48 -14.90 -11.13
CA THR A 544 35.80 -14.21 -12.39
C THR A 544 35.42 -15.08 -13.60
N GLN A 545 34.56 -14.57 -14.47
CA GLN A 545 34.23 -15.20 -15.74
C GLN A 545 35.39 -14.99 -16.74
N THR A 546 35.69 -16.05 -17.50
CA THR A 546 36.91 -16.22 -18.31
C THR A 546 37.17 -15.10 -19.31
N ALA A 547 38.43 -14.70 -19.38
CA ALA A 547 39.02 -13.71 -20.29
C ALA A 547 38.59 -13.89 -21.76
N GLY A 548 37.92 -12.89 -22.32
CA GLY A 548 37.74 -12.79 -23.76
C GLY A 548 38.89 -12.00 -24.36
N SER A 549 39.58 -12.56 -25.36
CA SER A 549 40.69 -11.87 -26.04
C SER A 549 40.42 -11.71 -27.53
N THR A 550 40.89 -10.60 -28.10
CA THR A 550 40.80 -10.31 -29.53
C THR A 550 42.00 -9.52 -30.02
N GLY A 551 42.26 -9.54 -31.33
CA GLY A 551 43.31 -8.74 -31.97
C GLY A 551 42.84 -7.32 -32.31
N GLU A 552 43.71 -6.55 -32.97
CA GLU A 552 43.42 -5.17 -33.39
C GLU A 552 42.12 -5.03 -34.18
N GLY A 553 41.26 -4.11 -33.76
CA GLY A 553 39.95 -3.84 -34.39
C GLY A 553 38.81 -4.74 -33.92
N GLY A 554 39.07 -5.72 -33.05
CA GLY A 554 38.07 -6.65 -32.56
C GLY A 554 37.24 -6.14 -31.37
N THR A 555 36.03 -6.68 -31.22
CA THR A 555 35.15 -6.45 -30.05
C THR A 555 35.06 -7.73 -29.22
N VAL A 556 35.22 -7.59 -27.90
CA VAL A 556 34.97 -8.67 -26.93
C VAL A 556 33.70 -8.35 -26.15
N SER A 557 32.76 -9.30 -26.13
CA SER A 557 31.54 -9.22 -25.33
C SER A 557 31.48 -10.38 -24.35
N LEU A 558 31.30 -10.09 -23.08
CA LEU A 558 31.14 -11.08 -22.01
C LEU A 558 29.85 -10.82 -21.24
N SER A 559 29.17 -11.89 -20.82
CA SER A 559 27.94 -11.83 -20.01
C SER A 559 28.14 -12.53 -18.67
N CYS A 560 27.54 -11.98 -17.63
CA CYS A 560 27.46 -12.62 -16.34
C CYS A 560 26.44 -13.78 -16.35
N PRO A 561 26.62 -14.81 -15.50
CA PRO A 561 25.61 -15.86 -15.32
C PRO A 561 24.23 -15.28 -14.96
N ALA A 562 23.15 -15.94 -15.39
CA ALA A 562 21.79 -15.48 -15.15
C ALA A 562 21.55 -15.17 -13.66
N GLY A 563 21.05 -13.97 -13.36
CA GLY A 563 20.79 -13.49 -11.99
C GLY A 563 21.97 -12.79 -11.31
N THR A 564 23.16 -12.79 -11.92
CA THR A 564 24.33 -12.03 -11.42
C THR A 564 24.62 -10.82 -12.30
N THR A 565 25.32 -9.85 -11.73
CA THR A 565 25.70 -8.61 -12.40
C THR A 565 27.21 -8.38 -12.30
N ILE A 566 27.74 -7.55 -13.18
CA ILE A 566 29.16 -7.16 -13.16
C ILE A 566 29.45 -6.43 -11.86
N GLN A 567 30.38 -6.97 -11.06
CA GLN A 567 30.87 -6.40 -9.81
C GLN A 567 32.19 -5.64 -10.01
N SER A 568 33.02 -6.13 -10.92
CA SER A 568 34.22 -5.43 -11.38
C SER A 568 34.63 -5.94 -12.76
N PHE A 569 35.47 -5.20 -13.46
CA PHE A 569 36.03 -5.63 -14.73
C PHE A 569 37.48 -5.18 -14.88
N THR A 570 38.25 -5.89 -15.68
CA THR A 570 39.54 -5.41 -16.20
C THR A 570 39.49 -5.47 -17.71
N SER A 571 39.87 -4.37 -18.36
CA SER A 571 39.93 -4.27 -19.82
C SER A 571 41.28 -3.71 -20.23
N THR A 572 42.14 -4.55 -20.78
CA THR A 572 43.53 -4.21 -21.10
C THR A 572 43.79 -4.33 -22.60
N TYR A 573 44.54 -3.38 -23.15
CA TYR A 573 44.92 -3.35 -24.55
C TYR A 573 46.43 -3.16 -24.67
N GLY A 574 47.10 -4.07 -25.40
CA GLY A 574 48.56 -4.12 -25.53
C GLY A 574 49.21 -5.03 -24.47
N ALA A 575 49.55 -6.27 -24.85
CA ALA A 575 50.21 -7.25 -23.97
C ALA A 575 51.65 -7.57 -24.46
N ASN A 576 52.54 -7.90 -23.51
CA ASN A 576 53.97 -8.25 -23.72
C ASN A 576 54.89 -7.11 -24.19
N CYS A 577 55.02 -6.01 -23.42
CA CYS A 577 55.98 -4.92 -23.71
C CYS A 577 56.96 -4.71 -22.54
N ALA A 578 58.19 -4.31 -22.84
CA ALA A 578 59.28 -4.17 -21.87
C ALA A 578 59.16 -2.93 -20.94
N SER A 579 58.18 -2.05 -21.14
CA SER A 579 57.90 -0.89 -20.27
C SER A 579 56.44 -0.46 -20.38
N ALA A 580 55.90 0.13 -19.29
CA ALA A 580 54.50 0.52 -19.01
C ALA A 580 53.56 0.75 -20.22
N CYS A 581 52.95 -0.32 -20.75
CA CYS A 581 52.10 -0.26 -21.95
C CYS A 581 50.80 -1.11 -21.96
N PRO A 582 50.26 -1.68 -20.87
CA PRO A 582 48.84 -2.01 -20.86
C PRO A 582 48.04 -0.72 -20.66
N VAL A 583 47.27 -0.29 -21.65
CA VAL A 583 46.31 0.81 -21.50
C VAL A 583 44.93 0.25 -21.18
N SER A 584 44.23 0.88 -20.22
CA SER A 584 42.84 0.55 -19.93
C SER A 584 41.96 1.02 -21.08
N CYS A 585 41.17 0.14 -21.69
CA CYS A 585 40.35 0.49 -22.85
C CYS A 585 38.87 0.18 -22.62
N GLY A 586 37.99 1.14 -22.91
CA GLY A 586 36.55 1.02 -22.70
C GLY A 586 36.13 0.94 -21.22
N THR A 587 34.82 0.98 -20.98
CA THR A 587 34.23 0.87 -19.65
C THR A 587 33.09 -0.16 -19.66
N CYS A 588 32.92 -0.87 -18.55
CA CYS A 588 31.73 -1.67 -18.28
C CYS A 588 30.92 -1.00 -17.18
N THR A 589 29.59 -1.02 -17.30
CA THR A 589 28.70 -0.54 -16.25
C THR A 589 28.60 -1.59 -15.14
N ILE A 590 29.02 -1.25 -13.92
CA ILE A 590 28.81 -2.08 -12.72
C ILE A 590 27.29 -2.25 -12.51
N GLY A 591 26.85 -3.44 -12.09
CA GLY A 591 25.43 -3.76 -11.99
C GLY A 591 24.76 -4.21 -13.30
N SER A 592 25.44 -4.13 -14.45
CA SER A 592 24.90 -4.65 -15.72
C SER A 592 25.09 -6.18 -15.87
N PRO A 593 24.23 -6.87 -16.64
CA PRO A 593 24.33 -8.31 -16.86
C PRO A 593 25.40 -8.69 -17.91
N SER A 594 25.93 -7.74 -18.67
CA SER A 594 26.93 -7.96 -19.72
C SER A 594 27.73 -6.71 -20.04
N CYS A 595 28.90 -6.88 -20.67
CA CYS A 595 29.75 -5.79 -21.14
C CYS A 595 30.35 -6.12 -22.51
N SER A 596 30.57 -5.08 -23.32
CA SER A 596 31.23 -5.17 -24.62
C SER A 596 32.26 -4.06 -24.77
N VAL A 597 33.48 -4.42 -25.21
CA VAL A 597 34.59 -3.48 -25.42
C VAL A 597 35.22 -3.72 -26.79
N THR A 598 35.43 -2.65 -27.57
CA THR A 598 36.10 -2.68 -28.88
C THR A 598 37.52 -2.15 -28.76
N TYR A 599 38.50 -2.95 -29.17
CA TYR A 599 39.93 -2.68 -28.99
C TYR A 599 40.58 -2.18 -30.28
N ASN A 600 40.90 -0.89 -30.33
CA ASN A 600 41.64 -0.27 -31.42
C ASN A 600 42.35 1.02 -30.96
N ASN A 601 43.31 1.49 -31.77
CA ASN A 601 44.05 2.72 -31.49
C ASN A 601 43.19 3.98 -31.24
N ALA A 602 42.03 4.09 -31.90
CA ALA A 602 41.16 5.26 -31.76
C ALA A 602 40.43 5.29 -30.41
N ASN A 603 40.09 4.12 -29.87
CA ASN A 603 39.32 3.97 -28.63
C ASN A 603 40.21 3.80 -27.38
N CYS A 604 41.41 3.25 -27.54
CA CYS A 604 42.28 2.87 -26.41
C CYS A 604 43.53 3.74 -26.22
N GLY A 605 43.92 4.53 -27.24
CA GLY A 605 45.24 5.17 -27.32
C GLY A 605 46.32 4.20 -27.86
N ASP A 606 47.30 4.73 -28.60
CA ASP A 606 48.31 3.91 -29.30
C ASP A 606 49.39 3.41 -28.34
N CYS A 607 49.49 2.08 -28.20
CA CYS A 607 50.64 1.43 -27.56
C CYS A 607 51.81 1.45 -28.55
N HIS A 608 53.01 1.85 -28.12
CA HIS A 608 54.20 2.08 -28.98
C HIS A 608 54.45 1.01 -30.08
N ASN A 609 55.08 1.44 -31.18
CA ASN A 609 55.54 0.57 -32.27
C ASN A 609 56.38 -0.61 -31.75
N GLY A 610 55.87 -1.84 -31.91
CA GLY A 610 56.54 -3.10 -31.51
C GLY A 610 55.77 -3.98 -30.52
N CYS A 611 54.63 -3.53 -30.00
CA CYS A 611 53.78 -4.28 -29.06
C CYS A 611 52.71 -5.14 -29.76
N SER A 612 52.29 -6.25 -29.13
CA SER A 612 51.16 -7.07 -29.62
C SER A 612 49.83 -6.40 -29.26
N LYS A 613 49.08 -5.95 -30.28
CA LYS A 613 47.79 -5.26 -30.15
C LYS A 613 46.64 -6.25 -29.88
N ASN A 614 46.65 -6.82 -28.69
CA ASN A 614 45.58 -7.72 -28.21
C ASN A 614 44.79 -7.03 -27.10
N GLY A 615 43.47 -7.06 -27.22
CA GLY A 615 42.52 -6.66 -26.19
C GLY A 615 42.12 -7.85 -25.33
N ASN A 616 42.00 -7.64 -24.02
CA ASN A 616 41.57 -8.65 -23.07
C ASN A 616 40.56 -8.06 -22.07
N LEU A 617 39.36 -8.64 -22.02
CA LEU A 617 38.29 -8.28 -21.10
C LEU A 617 38.09 -9.41 -20.07
N ASN A 618 38.14 -9.10 -18.78
CA ASN A 618 37.72 -10.00 -17.72
C ASN A 618 36.58 -9.37 -16.93
N LEU A 619 35.54 -10.15 -16.61
CA LEU A 619 34.44 -9.73 -15.74
C LEU A 619 34.48 -10.52 -14.43
N THR A 620 34.38 -9.81 -13.31
CA THR A 620 34.00 -10.41 -12.03
C THR A 620 32.51 -10.25 -11.88
N CYS A 621 31.78 -11.36 -11.92
CA CYS A 621 30.34 -11.37 -11.77
C CYS A 621 29.98 -11.81 -10.35
N GLY A 622 28.92 -11.25 -9.79
CA GLY A 622 28.45 -11.62 -8.47
C GLY A 622 27.00 -11.19 -8.30
N LEU A 623 26.39 -11.63 -7.20
CA LEU A 623 25.08 -11.12 -6.84
C LEU A 623 25.15 -9.64 -6.43
N GLY A 624 26.34 -9.15 -6.05
CA GLY A 624 26.47 -7.83 -5.44
C GLY A 624 25.92 -7.82 -4.03
N ASN A 625 26.11 -6.70 -3.37
CA ASN A 625 25.56 -6.47 -2.05
C ASN A 625 24.06 -6.16 -2.21
N ARG A 626 23.17 -7.10 -1.89
CA ARG A 626 21.73 -6.92 -2.09
C ARG A 626 20.93 -7.36 -0.87
N GLY A 627 20.02 -6.51 -0.42
CA GLY A 627 19.09 -6.76 0.67
C GLY A 627 17.67 -7.00 0.18
N ASN A 628 16.68 -6.50 0.90
CA ASN A 628 15.26 -6.60 0.58
C ASN A 628 14.65 -5.21 0.29
N ILE A 629 13.45 -5.24 -0.26
CA ILE A 629 12.64 -4.06 -0.57
C ILE A 629 11.55 -3.96 0.49
N TYR A 630 11.47 -2.84 1.21
CA TYR A 630 10.57 -2.69 2.34
C TYR A 630 9.52 -1.61 2.11
N TYR A 631 8.27 -1.94 2.43
CA TYR A 631 7.13 -1.04 2.41
C TYR A 631 6.40 -1.08 3.75
N PHE A 632 5.95 0.07 4.22
CA PHE A 632 5.03 0.15 5.36
C PHE A 632 3.67 -0.46 4.98
N ALA A 633 2.86 -0.85 5.98
CA ALA A 633 1.54 -1.44 5.77
C ALA A 633 0.58 -0.60 4.89
N ASN A 634 0.79 0.71 4.82
CA ASN A 634 0.04 1.63 3.96
C ASN A 634 0.59 1.74 2.51
N GLY A 635 1.64 0.98 2.18
CA GLY A 635 2.31 1.00 0.88
C GLY A 635 3.39 2.07 0.73
N THR A 636 3.68 2.87 1.75
CA THR A 636 4.79 3.84 1.69
C THR A 636 6.13 3.09 1.56
N PRO A 637 7.02 3.46 0.63
CA PRO A 637 8.36 2.88 0.54
C PRO A 637 9.28 3.29 1.69
N SER A 638 10.17 2.40 2.14
CA SER A 638 11.11 2.68 3.25
C SER A 638 12.04 3.87 2.97
N TRP A 639 12.54 4.00 1.74
CA TRP A 639 13.45 5.08 1.33
C TRP A 639 12.80 6.47 1.25
N ASN A 640 11.47 6.56 1.41
CA ASN A 640 10.79 7.86 1.58
C ASN A 640 10.73 8.31 3.05
N VAL A 641 11.09 7.44 3.99
CA VAL A 641 10.96 7.68 5.45
C VAL A 641 12.32 7.58 6.13
N TYR A 642 13.15 6.63 5.73
CA TYR A 642 14.47 6.36 6.30
C TYR A 642 15.59 6.84 5.37
N SER A 643 16.70 7.28 5.97
CA SER A 643 17.91 7.67 5.25
C SER A 643 18.64 6.42 4.75
N LEU A 644 18.37 6.07 3.50
CA LEU A 644 18.93 4.94 2.76
C LEU A 644 19.50 5.46 1.44
N VAL A 645 20.82 5.45 1.28
CA VAL A 645 21.53 6.11 0.18
C VAL A 645 22.34 5.09 -0.62
N ASP A 646 22.09 5.04 -1.92
CA ASP A 646 22.82 4.26 -2.90
C ASP A 646 23.99 5.08 -3.45
N GLN A 647 25.21 4.74 -3.04
CA GLN A 647 26.45 5.40 -3.49
C GLN A 647 26.99 4.81 -4.81
N THR A 648 26.65 3.56 -5.10
CA THR A 648 27.22 2.82 -6.23
C THR A 648 26.35 2.89 -7.49
N GLY A 649 25.10 3.34 -7.33
CA GLY A 649 24.10 3.45 -8.39
C GLY A 649 23.48 2.11 -8.79
N ASP A 650 23.55 1.10 -7.93
CA ASP A 650 23.09 -0.27 -8.22
C ASP A 650 21.68 -0.60 -7.68
N GLY A 651 21.05 0.37 -7.01
CA GLY A 651 19.71 0.30 -6.41
C GLY A 651 19.68 -0.18 -4.95
N TRP A 652 20.84 -0.47 -4.34
CA TRP A 652 20.92 -0.96 -2.96
C TRP A 652 21.67 0.04 -2.09
N ALA A 653 21.13 0.31 -0.89
CA ALA A 653 21.72 1.30 -0.01
C ALA A 653 23.06 0.79 0.54
N ASP A 654 24.12 1.54 0.32
CA ASP A 654 25.45 1.27 0.88
C ASP A 654 25.74 2.18 2.08
N THR A 655 25.01 3.30 2.19
CA THR A 655 25.17 4.31 3.26
C THR A 655 23.84 4.95 3.66
N GLY A 656 23.87 5.88 4.61
CA GLY A 656 22.69 6.52 5.20
C GLY A 656 22.54 6.16 6.69
N TYR A 657 21.91 7.03 7.48
CA TYR A 657 21.84 6.85 8.95
C TYR A 657 21.08 5.60 9.38
N ASN A 658 20.20 5.11 8.53
CA ASN A 658 19.37 3.94 8.80
C ASN A 658 19.91 2.69 8.10
N VAL A 659 21.15 2.72 7.58
CA VAL A 659 21.85 1.53 7.09
C VAL A 659 22.80 1.01 8.18
N PRO A 660 22.68 -0.27 8.60
CA PRO A 660 21.67 -1.25 8.17
C PRO A 660 20.28 -0.96 8.77
N LEU A 661 19.22 -1.40 8.08
CA LEU A 661 17.91 -1.49 8.71
C LEU A 661 17.95 -2.61 9.76
N ASN A 662 17.77 -2.25 11.02
CA ASN A 662 17.82 -3.14 12.18
C ASN A 662 16.93 -2.60 13.30
N SER A 663 17.10 -3.07 14.54
CA SER A 663 16.35 -2.60 15.72
C SER A 663 16.37 -1.09 16.02
N SER A 664 17.13 -0.28 15.28
CA SER A 664 17.06 1.19 15.33
C SER A 664 15.77 1.77 14.74
N VAL A 665 15.01 0.99 13.97
CA VAL A 665 13.71 1.39 13.40
C VAL A 665 12.55 0.60 14.03
N SER A 666 11.35 1.16 14.06
CA SER A 666 10.18 0.55 14.71
C SER A 666 9.66 -0.72 14.02
N GLU A 667 9.90 -0.86 12.73
CA GLU A 667 9.43 -1.99 11.92
C GLU A 667 10.34 -3.22 12.06
N TRP A 668 11.37 -3.13 12.90
CA TRP A 668 12.34 -4.20 13.13
C TRP A 668 12.44 -4.54 14.61
N SER A 669 12.39 -5.83 14.93
CA SER A 669 12.58 -6.34 16.28
C SER A 669 13.68 -7.40 16.32
N GLY A 670 14.55 -7.30 17.32
CA GLY A 670 15.66 -8.24 17.52
C GLY A 670 16.95 -7.84 16.80
N SER A 671 17.91 -8.78 16.72
CA SER A 671 19.31 -8.49 16.41
C SER A 671 19.71 -8.71 14.95
N GLY A 672 18.76 -9.10 14.08
CA GLY A 672 19.01 -9.23 12.64
C GLY A 672 19.19 -7.86 11.99
N ALA A 673 19.80 -7.81 10.80
CA ALA A 673 20.02 -6.58 10.07
C ALA A 673 20.02 -6.81 8.56
N ASP A 674 19.48 -5.85 7.81
CA ASP A 674 19.67 -5.74 6.36
C ASP A 674 20.65 -4.60 6.08
N TYR A 675 21.85 -4.96 5.61
CA TYR A 675 22.93 -4.01 5.29
C TYR A 675 22.80 -3.36 3.93
N HIS A 676 21.94 -3.86 3.06
CA HIS A 676 21.79 -3.36 1.70
C HIS A 676 20.31 -3.25 1.33
N PRO A 677 19.46 -2.54 2.10
CA PRO A 677 18.06 -2.40 1.75
C PRO A 677 17.91 -1.61 0.45
N TYR A 678 16.87 -1.90 -0.33
CA TYR A 678 16.65 -1.20 -1.60
C TYR A 678 16.36 0.29 -1.39
N THR A 679 16.91 1.14 -2.26
CA THR A 679 16.63 2.57 -2.30
C THR A 679 16.67 3.09 -3.74
N THR A 680 15.91 4.15 -4.02
CA THR A 680 16.05 4.94 -5.27
C THR A 680 16.77 6.26 -5.05
N VAL A 681 17.23 6.53 -3.82
CA VAL A 681 17.91 7.76 -3.44
C VAL A 681 19.40 7.56 -3.74
N LEU A 682 19.88 8.25 -4.78
CA LEU A 682 21.29 8.29 -5.15
C LEU A 682 22.02 9.34 -4.32
N ASP A 683 23.29 9.09 -4.02
CA ASP A 683 24.20 10.06 -3.40
C ASP A 683 24.30 11.33 -4.25
N THR A 684 24.05 12.51 -3.66
CA THR A 684 24.09 13.79 -4.38
C THR A 684 25.30 14.61 -3.97
N TYR A 685 25.81 15.48 -4.85
CA TYR A 685 26.97 16.32 -4.52
C TYR A 685 26.63 17.28 -3.37
N PRO A 686 27.56 17.50 -2.42
CA PRO A 686 27.34 18.44 -1.32
C PRO A 686 27.19 19.85 -1.86
N ASN A 687 26.17 20.56 -1.40
CA ASN A 687 25.80 21.88 -1.91
C ASN A 687 26.34 23.00 -1.00
N LEU A 688 27.18 23.85 -1.56
CA LEU A 688 27.66 25.06 -0.89
C LEU A 688 26.61 26.18 -1.00
N THR A 689 25.82 26.37 0.05
CA THR A 689 24.73 27.35 0.06
C THR A 689 25.19 28.79 0.26
N SER A 690 26.31 29.00 0.97
CA SER A 690 26.91 30.33 1.14
C SER A 690 28.41 30.24 1.41
N LEU A 691 29.18 31.17 0.82
CA LEU A 691 30.59 31.40 1.11
C LEU A 691 30.85 32.90 1.20
N THR A 692 31.14 33.38 2.40
CA THR A 692 31.36 34.81 2.66
C THR A 692 32.70 35.06 3.30
N ILE A 693 33.29 36.21 2.97
CA ILE A 693 34.51 36.71 3.61
C ILE A 693 34.14 37.91 4.49
N GLY A 694 34.67 37.95 5.71
CA GLY A 694 34.39 39.01 6.67
C GLY A 694 35.61 39.37 7.51
N PRO A 695 35.58 40.51 8.22
CA PRO A 695 34.53 41.53 8.20
C PRO A 695 34.54 42.34 6.88
N ASN A 696 33.37 42.77 6.40
CA ASN A 696 33.22 43.73 5.30
C ASN A 696 32.51 44.99 5.82
N PRO A 697 33.17 46.16 5.90
CA PRO A 697 34.54 46.46 5.44
C PRO A 697 35.64 45.83 6.31
N ALA A 698 36.81 45.57 5.73
CA ALA A 698 38.02 45.15 6.43
C ALA A 698 39.06 46.28 6.50
N TYR A 699 39.80 46.36 7.61
CA TYR A 699 40.82 47.38 7.88
C TYR A 699 42.19 46.75 8.18
N LYS A 700 43.26 47.55 8.24
CA LYS A 700 44.63 47.08 8.49
C LYS A 700 44.80 46.40 9.87
N THR A 701 43.85 46.56 10.78
CA THR A 701 43.80 45.87 12.08
C THR A 701 42.88 44.64 12.10
N SER A 702 42.13 44.38 11.03
CA SER A 702 41.19 43.25 10.97
C SER A 702 41.92 41.90 10.92
N THR A 703 41.19 40.85 11.30
CA THR A 703 41.53 39.47 10.98
C THR A 703 40.43 38.96 10.05
N LEU A 704 40.79 38.54 8.83
CA LEU A 704 39.81 38.07 7.87
C LEU A 704 39.43 36.62 8.18
N TYR A 705 38.13 36.36 8.24
CA TYR A 705 37.55 35.03 8.34
C TYR A 705 36.75 34.74 7.07
N CYS A 706 36.67 33.47 6.73
CA CYS A 706 35.81 32.97 5.67
C CYS A 706 34.76 32.09 6.35
N THR A 707 33.48 32.37 6.12
CA THR A 707 32.35 31.63 6.67
C THR A 707 31.73 30.79 5.57
N ILE A 708 31.58 29.51 5.84
CA ILE A 708 30.99 28.53 4.94
C ILE A 708 29.66 28.04 5.50
N ASN A 709 28.63 28.01 4.67
CA ASN A 709 27.39 27.30 4.94
C ASN A 709 27.14 26.31 3.80
N ALA A 710 26.82 25.08 4.16
CA ALA A 710 26.69 23.99 3.23
C ALA A 710 25.55 23.08 3.66
N THR A 711 24.87 22.50 2.68
CA THR A 711 23.84 21.50 2.88
C THR A 711 24.14 20.28 2.05
N ASP A 712 23.91 19.11 2.62
CA ASP A 712 23.95 17.83 1.93
C ASP A 712 22.75 17.03 2.41
N ASN A 713 22.03 16.35 1.53
CA ASN A 713 20.80 15.68 1.98
C ASN A 713 21.12 14.32 2.61
N GLU A 714 22.34 13.82 2.41
CA GLU A 714 22.76 12.45 2.71
C GLU A 714 23.70 12.37 3.94
N GLN A 715 24.48 13.42 4.24
CA GLN A 715 25.53 13.40 5.27
C GLN A 715 25.35 14.43 6.39
N ALA A 716 25.71 14.05 7.63
CA ALA A 716 25.61 14.94 8.81
C ALA A 716 26.83 15.84 8.90
N ASN A 717 27.95 15.35 8.38
CA ASN A 717 29.26 15.96 8.48
C ASN A 717 29.80 16.13 7.07
N LEU A 718 30.30 17.33 6.78
CA LEU A 718 30.97 17.66 5.54
C LEU A 718 32.40 18.07 5.85
N THR A 719 33.32 17.81 4.94
CA THR A 719 34.69 18.31 5.01
C THR A 719 34.85 19.45 4.02
N ALA A 720 35.04 20.66 4.53
CA ALA A 720 35.36 21.82 3.71
C ALA A 720 36.86 21.86 3.41
N TYR A 721 37.22 22.13 2.17
CA TYR A 721 38.57 22.46 1.72
C TYR A 721 38.56 23.91 1.23
N TRP A 722 39.58 24.70 1.57
CA TRP A 722 39.62 26.11 1.18
C TRP A 722 41.02 26.60 0.81
N GLU A 723 41.02 27.72 0.10
CA GLU A 723 42.22 28.47 -0.27
C GLU A 723 41.93 29.97 -0.21
N TRP A 724 42.97 30.76 0.05
CA TRP A 724 42.90 32.22 0.11
C TRP A 724 43.66 32.86 -1.05
N TYR A 725 43.15 33.96 -1.57
CA TYR A 725 43.74 34.73 -2.66
C TYR A 725 43.96 36.16 -2.22
N ARG A 726 45.14 36.71 -2.54
CA ARG A 726 45.50 38.12 -2.34
C ARG A 726 45.82 38.74 -3.69
N ASN A 727 45.11 39.80 -4.07
CA ASN A 727 45.26 40.49 -5.36
C ASN A 727 45.30 39.52 -6.55
N GLY A 728 44.41 38.51 -6.54
CA GLY A 728 44.33 37.46 -7.56
C GLY A 728 45.40 36.35 -7.47
N THR A 729 46.34 36.42 -6.51
CA THR A 729 47.40 35.40 -6.32
C THR A 729 47.07 34.47 -5.16
N ASN A 730 47.07 33.15 -5.40
CA ASN A 730 46.81 32.12 -4.39
C ASN A 730 47.87 32.13 -3.27
N GLN A 731 47.42 32.18 -2.02
CA GLN A 731 48.22 32.12 -0.80
C GLN A 731 48.20 30.69 -0.26
N THR A 732 48.95 29.79 -0.89
CA THR A 732 48.89 28.33 -0.61
C THR A 732 49.18 27.95 0.84
N ALA A 733 49.95 28.76 1.57
CA ALA A 733 50.24 28.56 3.00
C ALA A 733 49.01 28.76 3.92
N LEU A 734 47.92 29.31 3.39
CA LEU A 734 46.65 29.54 4.11
C LEU A 734 45.56 28.54 3.69
N ALA A 735 45.87 27.59 2.82
CA ALA A 735 44.95 26.52 2.44
C ALA A 735 44.78 25.52 3.59
N GLY A 736 43.59 24.93 3.70
CA GLY A 736 43.29 23.98 4.76
C GLY A 736 42.04 23.16 4.49
N ASN A 737 41.74 22.27 5.44
CA ASN A 737 40.47 21.56 5.48
C ASN A 737 39.97 21.40 6.93
N MET A 738 38.67 21.21 7.09
CA MET A 738 38.03 20.96 8.39
C MET A 738 36.70 20.23 8.21
N THR A 739 36.31 19.45 9.21
CA THR A 739 34.95 18.89 9.28
C THR A 739 33.99 19.92 9.87
N MET A 740 32.79 19.98 9.31
CA MET A 740 31.72 20.89 9.69
C MET A 740 30.37 20.16 9.68
N LEU A 741 29.43 20.63 10.49
CA LEU A 741 28.08 20.09 10.53
C LEU A 741 27.26 20.59 9.33
N ASN A 742 26.48 19.69 8.77
CA ASN A 742 25.52 19.97 7.72
C ASN A 742 24.50 21.04 8.18
N ALA A 743 24.10 21.92 7.26
CA ALA A 743 23.18 23.04 7.47
C ALA A 743 23.58 24.02 8.60
N THR A 744 24.87 24.06 8.95
CA THR A 744 25.41 24.91 10.02
C THR A 744 26.51 25.82 9.49
N ALA A 745 26.31 27.14 9.59
CA ALA A 745 27.32 28.13 9.20
C ALA A 745 28.55 28.03 10.10
N THR A 746 29.72 27.81 9.51
CA THR A 746 30.97 27.54 10.22
C THR A 746 32.08 28.47 9.72
N ASN A 747 32.88 29.04 10.62
CA ASN A 747 34.08 29.80 10.24
C ASN A 747 35.26 28.86 10.00
N LEU A 748 35.99 29.08 8.91
CA LEU A 748 37.21 28.33 8.62
C LEU A 748 38.26 28.61 9.68
N THR A 749 39.00 27.57 10.06
CA THR A 749 40.00 27.65 11.15
C THR A 749 41.19 28.53 10.80
N GLN A 750 41.55 28.61 9.52
CA GLN A 750 42.67 29.42 9.04
C GLN A 750 42.20 30.83 8.65
N THR A 751 42.45 31.79 9.54
CA THR A 751 42.19 33.21 9.32
C THR A 751 43.40 33.92 8.69
N VAL A 752 43.16 35.10 8.11
CA VAL A 752 44.22 35.99 7.59
C VAL A 752 44.45 37.12 8.60
N SER A 753 45.62 37.17 9.22
CA SER A 753 45.98 38.21 10.17
C SER A 753 46.42 39.51 9.49
N SER A 754 46.24 40.63 10.20
CA SER A 754 46.67 41.98 9.80
C SER A 754 48.13 42.12 9.37
N SER A 755 49.01 41.23 9.83
CA SER A 755 50.42 41.16 9.42
C SER A 755 50.62 40.74 7.95
N LEU A 756 49.64 40.08 7.33
CA LEU A 756 49.76 39.46 6.01
C LEU A 756 49.22 40.34 4.86
N PHE A 757 48.58 41.46 5.16
CA PHE A 757 47.98 42.35 4.15
C PHE A 757 48.20 43.82 4.45
N ASN A 758 48.24 44.66 3.42
CA ASN A 758 48.40 46.10 3.48
C ASN A 758 47.10 46.83 3.11
N LYS A 759 47.04 48.13 3.39
CA LYS A 759 45.95 49.00 2.90
C LYS A 759 45.87 48.86 1.37
N SER A 760 44.64 48.76 0.84
CA SER A 760 44.28 48.53 -0.57
C SER A 760 44.46 47.12 -1.13
N ASP A 761 44.90 46.13 -0.35
CA ASP A 761 44.88 44.73 -0.81
C ASP A 761 43.44 44.21 -0.97
N THR A 762 43.21 43.42 -2.01
CA THR A 762 41.95 42.68 -2.23
C THR A 762 42.14 41.22 -1.86
N TRP A 763 41.23 40.68 -1.05
CA TRP A 763 41.22 39.29 -0.58
C TRP A 763 39.95 38.56 -0.97
N MET A 764 40.09 37.28 -1.27
CA MET A 764 38.99 36.37 -1.60
C MET A 764 39.31 34.99 -1.00
N CYS A 765 38.31 34.30 -0.46
CA CYS A 765 38.43 32.88 -0.14
C CYS A 765 37.66 32.05 -1.16
N ARG A 766 38.15 30.85 -1.48
CA ARG A 766 37.42 29.85 -2.26
C ARG A 766 37.33 28.55 -1.49
N ALA A 767 36.22 27.84 -1.63
CA ALA A 767 36.00 26.57 -0.94
C ALA A 767 35.35 25.53 -1.84
N LYS A 768 35.60 24.25 -1.54
CA LYS A 768 34.85 23.09 -2.02
C LYS A 768 34.57 22.13 -0.86
N LEU A 769 33.54 21.32 -0.99
CA LEU A 769 33.08 20.39 0.04
C LEU A 769 33.40 18.96 -0.36
N TRP A 770 33.53 18.08 0.62
CA TRP A 770 33.61 16.64 0.48
C TRP A 770 32.71 15.99 1.53
N ASP A 771 31.79 15.17 1.10
CA ASP A 771 30.81 14.47 1.95
C ASP A 771 31.32 13.09 2.43
N GLY A 772 32.50 12.66 1.95
CA GLY A 772 33.04 11.31 2.16
C GLY A 772 33.22 10.52 0.85
N THR A 773 32.50 10.92 -0.20
CA THR A 773 32.42 10.22 -1.49
C THR A 773 32.63 11.18 -2.65
N LEU A 774 31.88 12.27 -2.69
CA LEU A 774 31.83 13.25 -3.77
C LEU A 774 32.40 14.61 -3.33
N TYR A 775 33.02 15.30 -4.28
CA TYR A 775 33.46 16.68 -4.10
C TYR A 775 32.48 17.65 -4.75
N SER A 776 32.14 18.74 -4.07
CA SER A 776 31.51 19.88 -4.73
C SER A 776 32.50 20.59 -5.67
N ASN A 777 31.98 21.41 -6.58
CA ASN A 777 32.81 22.36 -7.31
C ASN A 777 33.43 23.40 -6.36
N TRP A 778 34.53 24.00 -6.81
CA TRP A 778 35.10 25.19 -6.16
C TRP A 778 34.19 26.39 -6.37
N THR A 779 33.90 27.10 -5.28
CA THR A 779 33.15 28.37 -5.31
C THR A 779 33.97 29.46 -4.64
N ASN A 780 33.89 30.66 -5.18
CA ASN A 780 34.61 31.83 -4.67
C ASN A 780 33.68 32.71 -3.83
N SER A 781 34.21 33.33 -2.77
CA SER A 781 33.58 34.47 -2.12
C SER A 781 33.64 35.70 -3.03
N SER A 782 32.92 36.77 -2.66
CA SER A 782 33.18 38.09 -3.22
C SER A 782 34.59 38.58 -2.87
N ASP A 783 35.14 39.46 -3.71
CA ASP A 783 36.36 40.21 -3.41
C ASP A 783 36.13 41.19 -2.24
N LEU A 784 37.07 41.25 -1.31
CA LEU A 784 37.07 42.15 -0.15
C LEU A 784 38.33 43.02 -0.14
N GLN A 785 38.16 44.33 -0.29
CA GLN A 785 39.27 45.29 -0.25
C GLN A 785 39.53 45.80 1.17
N VAL A 786 40.80 45.73 1.61
CA VAL A 786 41.25 46.26 2.90
C VAL A 786 41.36 47.79 2.83
N SER A 787 40.51 48.48 3.59
CA SER A 787 40.35 49.94 3.60
C SER A 787 41.07 50.61 4.79
N ASN A 788 41.13 51.95 4.80
CA ASN A 788 41.56 52.76 5.95
C ASN A 788 40.45 52.81 7.01
N SER A 789 40.77 52.70 8.31
CA SER A 789 39.73 52.88 9.33
C SER A 789 39.42 54.36 9.50
N LEU A 790 38.13 54.72 9.48
CA LEU A 790 37.72 56.05 9.94
C LEU A 790 38.04 56.17 11.44
N PRO A 791 38.30 57.39 11.97
CA PRO A 791 38.19 57.61 13.39
C PRO A 791 36.85 57.08 13.91
N ASN A 792 36.83 56.59 15.14
CA ASN A 792 35.62 56.16 15.82
C ASN A 792 35.31 57.12 16.95
N LEU A 793 34.13 57.75 16.89
CA LEU A 793 33.57 58.51 18.00
C LEU A 793 32.48 57.67 18.64
N GLN A 794 32.55 57.51 19.95
CA GLN A 794 31.56 56.80 20.75
C GLN A 794 31.40 57.48 22.12
N ASP A 795 30.46 57.00 22.92
CA ASP A 795 30.24 57.49 24.29
C ASP A 795 30.03 59.01 24.39
N MET A 796 29.37 59.61 23.39
CA MET A 796 29.04 61.03 23.45
C MET A 796 28.02 61.28 24.56
N SER A 797 28.33 62.21 25.44
CA SER A 797 27.49 62.57 26.56
C SER A 797 27.49 64.07 26.80
N LEU A 798 26.44 64.55 27.44
CA LEU A 798 26.28 65.91 27.91
C LEU A 798 26.07 65.89 29.42
N THR A 799 26.82 66.68 30.19
CA THR A 799 26.70 66.72 31.65
C THR A 799 25.54 67.63 32.09
N ASN A 800 24.81 67.31 33.17
CA ASN A 800 23.68 68.11 33.70
C ASN A 800 22.59 68.45 32.66
N LEU A 801 21.51 67.66 32.56
CA LEU A 801 20.46 67.80 31.53
C LEU A 801 19.22 68.61 31.95
N THR A 802 19.39 69.57 32.84
CA THR A 802 18.31 70.44 33.32
C THR A 802 18.46 71.87 32.80
N GLN A 803 17.34 72.49 32.44
CA GLN A 803 17.34 73.86 31.93
C GLN A 803 17.99 74.83 32.94
N ASN A 804 18.88 75.70 32.45
CA ASN A 804 19.72 76.68 33.18
C ASN A 804 20.87 76.09 34.01
N SER A 805 21.30 74.86 33.75
CA SER A 805 22.52 74.29 34.34
C SER A 805 23.75 74.49 33.45
N LEU A 806 24.94 74.52 34.06
CA LEU A 806 26.22 74.47 33.35
C LEU A 806 26.52 73.02 32.93
N SER A 807 26.88 72.85 31.67
CA SER A 807 27.02 71.58 30.97
C SER A 807 28.30 71.56 30.12
N LEU A 808 28.80 70.40 29.75
CA LEU A 808 29.81 70.21 28.72
C LEU A 808 29.48 68.98 27.89
N CYS A 809 29.92 68.96 26.64
CA CYS A 809 29.86 67.77 25.79
C CYS A 809 31.19 67.03 25.80
N ARG A 810 31.11 65.72 25.99
CA ARG A 810 32.24 64.80 26.06
C ARG A 810 32.06 63.71 25.01
N VAL A 811 33.13 63.29 24.35
CA VAL A 811 33.10 62.14 23.43
C VAL A 811 34.38 61.32 23.52
N ASN A 812 34.26 60.00 23.47
CA ASN A 812 35.37 59.08 23.35
C ASN A 812 35.78 59.00 21.88
N VAL A 813 37.00 59.41 21.55
CA VAL A 813 37.51 59.35 20.18
C VAL A 813 38.71 58.43 20.13
N THR A 814 38.61 57.40 19.31
CA THR A 814 39.68 56.46 19.02
C THR A 814 39.92 56.43 17.51
N ASP A 815 41.10 56.03 17.09
CA ASP A 815 41.34 55.68 15.69
C ASP A 815 41.81 54.23 15.60
N GLY A 816 41.20 53.46 14.71
CA GLY A 816 41.51 52.05 14.49
C GLY A 816 42.93 51.82 13.96
N ASP A 817 43.55 52.84 13.36
CA ASP A 817 44.93 52.85 12.90
C ASP A 817 45.92 53.40 13.97
N GLY A 818 45.40 53.84 15.13
CA GLY A 818 46.14 54.26 16.31
C GLY A 818 45.90 55.72 16.70
N GLN A 819 45.87 56.04 18.00
CA GLN A 819 45.46 57.36 18.51
C GLN A 819 46.30 58.55 17.99
N GLN A 820 47.55 58.31 17.57
CA GLN A 820 48.41 59.36 17.01
C GLN A 820 48.02 59.75 15.57
N ASP A 821 47.16 58.98 14.92
CA ASP A 821 46.66 59.27 13.58
C ASP A 821 45.54 60.32 13.58
N LEU A 822 45.01 60.69 14.76
CA LEU A 822 44.02 61.76 14.90
C LEU A 822 44.67 63.13 14.73
N LYS A 823 44.17 63.88 13.75
CA LYS A 823 44.60 65.25 13.42
C LYS A 823 43.92 66.30 14.33
N TRP A 824 42.62 66.19 14.58
CA TRP A 824 41.87 67.06 15.51
C TRP A 824 40.46 66.49 15.83
N VAL A 825 39.83 66.99 16.90
CA VAL A 825 38.45 66.66 17.32
C VAL A 825 37.68 67.94 17.63
N ASN A 826 36.89 68.45 16.69
CA ASN A 826 36.16 69.70 16.87
C ASN A 826 34.73 69.48 17.36
N PHE A 827 34.25 70.34 18.26
CA PHE A 827 32.90 70.35 18.79
C PHE A 827 32.07 71.50 18.25
N THR A 828 30.82 71.21 17.97
CA THR A 828 29.77 72.16 17.59
C THR A 828 28.52 71.86 18.42
N ILE A 829 28.09 72.81 19.25
CA ILE A 829 26.90 72.70 20.09
C ILE A 829 25.82 73.61 19.52
N VAL A 830 24.64 73.06 19.25
CA VAL A 830 23.48 73.78 18.75
C VAL A 830 22.35 73.66 19.77
N ASN A 831 21.80 74.82 20.18
CA ASN A 831 20.64 74.83 21.06
C ASN A 831 19.34 74.46 20.28
N PRO A 832 18.24 74.12 20.96
CA PRO A 832 16.96 73.75 20.35
C PRO A 832 16.41 74.75 19.33
N ASN A 833 16.77 76.03 19.43
CA ASN A 833 16.33 77.09 18.52
C ASN A 833 17.26 77.23 17.28
N GLY A 834 18.21 76.32 17.10
CA GLY A 834 19.14 76.31 15.98
C GLY A 834 20.34 77.27 16.14
N THR A 835 20.50 77.90 17.32
CA THR A 835 21.64 78.80 17.56
C THR A 835 22.89 78.01 17.94
N LEU A 836 24.01 78.32 17.29
CA LEU A 836 25.32 77.75 17.61
C LEU A 836 25.85 78.36 18.93
N VAL A 837 26.03 77.51 19.93
CA VAL A 837 26.58 77.86 21.26
C VAL A 837 28.08 77.59 21.31
N ILE A 838 28.54 76.53 20.65
CA ILE A 838 29.95 76.28 20.32
C ILE A 838 29.99 75.95 18.83
N ASN A 839 30.99 76.45 18.09
CA ASN A 839 31.08 76.25 16.64
C ASN A 839 32.50 75.82 16.23
N ASN A 840 32.66 74.55 15.87
CA ASN A 840 33.89 73.93 15.40
C ASN A 840 35.13 74.23 16.25
N VAL A 841 34.98 74.17 17.57
CA VAL A 841 36.08 74.42 18.51
C VAL A 841 36.77 73.11 18.83
N ASN A 842 38.09 73.05 18.68
CA ASN A 842 38.86 71.85 18.99
C ASN A 842 38.75 71.51 20.48
N GLY A 843 38.33 70.29 20.77
CA GLY A 843 38.14 69.80 22.12
C GLY A 843 39.47 69.55 22.81
N THR A 844 39.44 69.59 24.15
CA THR A 844 40.62 69.28 24.96
C THR A 844 40.58 67.83 25.37
N ARG A 845 41.69 67.11 25.18
CA ARG A 845 41.83 65.72 25.59
C ARG A 845 42.01 65.63 27.11
N GLU A 846 41.23 64.78 27.78
CA GLU A 846 41.32 64.57 29.22
C GLU A 846 42.55 63.71 29.57
N GLY A 847 43.70 64.36 29.78
CA GLY A 847 44.96 63.69 30.14
C GLY A 847 45.40 62.64 29.10
N ASN A 848 45.73 61.43 29.57
CA ASN A 848 46.13 60.30 28.71
C ASN A 848 44.95 59.41 28.27
N THR A 849 43.70 59.83 28.48
CA THR A 849 42.49 59.06 28.08
C THR A 849 42.17 59.23 26.60
N THR A 850 41.14 58.57 26.09
CA THR A 850 40.63 58.75 24.72
C THR A 850 39.45 59.74 24.66
N PHE A 851 39.11 60.40 25.78
CA PHE A 851 38.01 61.36 25.85
C PHE A 851 38.44 62.79 25.51
N TYR A 852 37.57 63.48 24.77
CA TYR A 852 37.68 64.89 24.42
C TYR A 852 36.45 65.65 24.92
N ASP A 853 36.68 66.86 25.45
CA ASP A 853 35.64 67.72 25.99
C ASP A 853 35.51 69.03 25.19
N SER A 854 34.27 69.52 25.01
CA SER A 854 33.93 70.73 24.25
C SER A 854 34.25 72.05 24.96
N GLY A 855 34.61 72.00 26.25
CA GLY A 855 34.49 73.15 27.16
C GLY A 855 33.04 73.33 27.68
N THR A 856 32.88 74.07 28.78
CA THR A 856 31.58 74.25 29.46
C THR A 856 30.71 75.35 28.83
N PHE A 857 29.38 75.15 28.83
CA PHE A 857 28.36 76.08 28.33
C PHE A 857 27.06 76.00 29.15
N ASN A 858 26.15 76.97 29.00
CA ASN A 858 24.89 77.05 29.76
C ASN A 858 23.68 76.58 28.95
N LEU A 859 22.83 75.72 29.53
CA LEU A 859 21.61 75.18 28.91
C LEU A 859 20.42 76.13 29.03
N SER A 860 20.46 77.24 28.31
CA SER A 860 19.50 78.35 28.47
C SER A 860 18.03 78.02 28.13
N VAL A 861 17.77 76.96 27.36
CA VAL A 861 16.43 76.56 26.91
C VAL A 861 16.24 75.05 27.05
N ASP A 862 15.02 74.61 27.33
CA ASP A 862 14.64 73.21 27.29
C ASP A 862 14.44 72.73 25.84
N GLY A 863 14.54 71.42 25.63
CA GLY A 863 14.49 70.79 24.31
C GLY A 863 15.78 70.06 23.96
N TYR A 864 15.87 69.60 22.71
CA TYR A 864 17.02 68.81 22.24
C TYR A 864 18.21 69.69 21.88
N TRP A 865 19.28 69.54 22.65
CA TRP A 865 20.58 70.14 22.35
C TRP A 865 21.41 69.17 21.55
N ASN A 866 21.92 69.62 20.41
CA ASN A 866 22.75 68.78 19.57
C ASN A 866 24.21 69.12 19.81
N CYS A 867 24.96 68.17 20.34
CA CYS A 867 26.41 68.21 20.31
C CYS A 867 26.90 67.41 19.11
N THR A 868 27.68 68.04 18.24
CA THR A 868 28.39 67.36 17.17
C THR A 868 29.87 67.43 17.45
N ALA A 869 30.52 66.28 17.53
CA ALA A 869 31.96 66.18 17.53
C ALA A 869 32.40 65.63 16.17
N THR A 870 33.41 66.24 15.57
CA THR A 870 34.00 65.80 14.30
C THR A 870 35.45 65.47 14.56
N ALA A 871 35.81 64.19 14.41
CA ALA A 871 37.20 63.76 14.43
C ALA A 871 37.71 63.58 13.00
N VAL A 872 38.94 64.02 12.77
CA VAL A 872 39.61 63.89 11.48
C VAL A 872 40.99 63.28 11.71
N ASP A 873 41.37 62.32 10.89
CA ASP A 873 42.70 61.70 10.89
C ASP A 873 43.68 62.44 9.94
N TYR A 874 44.93 61.98 9.84
CA TYR A 874 45.91 62.52 8.89
C TYR A 874 45.68 62.11 7.43
N SER A 875 44.85 61.10 7.17
CA SER A 875 44.38 60.76 5.82
C SER A 875 43.30 61.73 5.29
N ASN A 876 42.86 62.66 6.15
CA ASN A 876 41.72 63.56 5.98
C ASN A 876 40.38 62.82 5.94
N ALA A 877 40.33 61.60 6.43
CA ALA A 877 39.09 60.91 6.70
C ALA A 877 38.44 61.54 7.94
N SER A 878 37.20 61.99 7.79
CA SER A 878 36.45 62.66 8.84
C SER A 878 35.22 61.85 9.20
N VAL A 879 34.95 61.76 10.50
CA VAL A 879 33.67 61.27 11.00
C VAL A 879 33.12 62.27 11.99
N ASN A 880 31.81 62.48 11.93
CA ASN A 880 31.06 63.24 12.89
C ASN A 880 30.17 62.30 13.70
N LEU A 881 30.12 62.54 15.00
CA LEU A 881 29.08 62.00 15.86
C LEU A 881 28.26 63.17 16.35
N THR A 882 26.95 63.13 16.10
CA THR A 882 26.02 64.09 16.69
C THR A 882 25.19 63.39 17.75
N GLY A 883 25.40 63.75 19.01
CA GLY A 883 24.52 63.38 20.12
C GLY A 883 23.44 64.44 20.28
N SER A 884 22.18 63.98 20.33
CA SER A 884 21.04 64.82 20.66
C SER A 884 20.63 64.54 22.10
N PHE A 885 20.73 65.55 22.96
CA PHE A 885 20.52 65.44 24.38
C PHE A 885 19.28 66.22 24.77
N GLN A 886 18.27 65.51 25.28
CA GLN A 886 17.07 66.15 25.76
C GLN A 886 17.36 66.86 27.08
N VAL A 887 17.26 68.18 27.06
CA VAL A 887 17.27 69.00 28.27
C VAL A 887 15.83 69.16 28.71
N ILE A 888 15.52 68.67 29.91
CA ILE A 888 14.15 68.66 30.44
C ILE A 888 13.87 69.90 31.30
N ARG A 889 12.58 70.25 31.36
CA ARG A 889 12.03 71.27 32.26
C ARG A 889 11.35 70.55 33.42
N GLU A 890 11.53 71.03 34.66
CA GLU A 890 11.06 70.29 35.84
C GLU A 890 9.54 70.39 36.07
N TRP A 891 8.91 71.54 35.78
CA TRP A 891 7.47 71.77 35.99
C TRP A 891 6.77 72.33 34.75
N GLN A 892 5.59 71.79 34.46
CA GLN A 892 4.63 72.37 33.52
C GLN A 892 3.58 73.18 34.27
N LYS A 893 3.17 74.30 33.66
CA LYS A 893 2.32 75.31 34.26
C LYS A 893 1.10 75.52 33.38
N TYR A 894 -0.09 75.39 33.96
CA TYR A 894 -1.37 75.55 33.28
C TYR A 894 -2.16 76.65 33.96
N TYR A 895 -2.78 77.50 33.17
CA TYR A 895 -3.67 78.54 33.65
C TYR A 895 -4.73 78.80 32.58
N GLY A 896 -5.90 79.25 33.01
CA GLY A 896 -6.95 79.56 32.06
C GLY A 896 -8.28 79.86 32.69
N LEU A 897 -9.26 80.07 31.82
CA LEU A 897 -10.66 80.25 32.18
C LEU A 897 -11.37 78.89 32.12
N THR A 898 -12.32 78.65 33.01
CA THR A 898 -13.20 77.47 32.95
C THR A 898 -14.50 77.85 32.25
N SER A 899 -14.86 77.14 31.18
CA SER A 899 -16.10 77.34 30.43
C SER A 899 -16.77 76.01 30.14
N GLY A 900 -18.09 75.93 30.26
CA GLY A 900 -18.85 74.72 29.98
C GLY A 900 -20.19 74.68 30.72
N GLN A 901 -21.20 74.08 30.07
CA GLN A 901 -22.52 73.82 30.62
C GLN A 901 -22.82 72.32 30.47
N LEU A 902 -23.20 71.67 31.57
CA LEU A 902 -23.62 70.27 31.58
C LEU A 902 -25.12 70.21 31.88
N GLN A 903 -25.91 69.77 30.91
CA GLN A 903 -27.35 69.58 31.09
C GLN A 903 -27.62 68.18 31.67
N LEU A 904 -28.19 68.13 32.87
CA LEU A 904 -28.64 66.90 33.53
C LEU A 904 -30.17 66.82 33.45
N GLY A 905 -30.71 65.69 32.99
CA GLY A 905 -32.15 65.44 32.93
C GLY A 905 -32.60 64.45 33.99
N SER A 906 -33.70 64.76 34.68
CA SER A 906 -34.54 63.77 35.33
C SER A 906 -35.90 63.72 34.62
N GLY A 907 -36.69 62.67 34.83
CA GLY A 907 -38.02 62.53 34.22
C GLY A 907 -39.01 63.68 34.51
N ALA A 908 -38.66 64.65 35.36
CA ALA A 908 -39.48 65.81 35.71
C ALA A 908 -38.89 67.19 35.28
N ALA A 909 -37.57 67.33 35.05
CA ALA A 909 -36.96 68.59 34.56
C ALA A 909 -35.51 68.40 34.06
N ASN A 910 -35.04 69.36 33.25
CA ASN A 910 -33.64 69.49 32.86
C ASN A 910 -32.97 70.64 33.64
N TYR A 911 -31.83 70.37 34.26
CA TYR A 911 -30.99 71.34 34.98
C TYR A 911 -29.70 71.59 34.21
N LEU A 912 -29.29 72.85 34.08
CA LEU A 912 -28.00 73.21 33.51
C LEU A 912 -27.01 73.50 34.64
N LEU A 913 -25.96 72.69 34.78
CA LEU A 913 -24.84 72.96 35.69
C LEU A 913 -23.72 73.70 34.93
N ASN A 914 -23.22 74.79 35.50
CA ASN A 914 -22.06 75.52 35.02
C ASN A 914 -20.95 75.54 36.08
N TRP A 915 -19.71 75.76 35.64
CA TRP A 915 -18.58 76.05 36.54
C TRP A 915 -18.87 77.31 37.34
N SER A 916 -19.11 77.18 38.65
CA SER A 916 -19.51 78.26 39.57
C SER A 916 -18.90 78.02 40.96
N ALA A 917 -19.05 79.00 41.87
CA ALA A 917 -18.64 78.81 43.26
C ALA A 917 -19.38 77.66 43.98
N THR A 918 -20.50 77.20 43.42
CA THR A 918 -21.33 76.13 44.00
C THR A 918 -21.06 74.78 43.34
N TYR A 919 -20.86 74.73 42.02
CA TYR A 919 -20.71 73.50 41.24
C TYR A 919 -19.44 73.54 40.38
N GLY A 920 -18.65 72.47 40.37
CA GLY A 920 -17.34 72.48 39.70
C GLY A 920 -16.37 73.40 40.44
N GLN A 921 -15.96 73.02 41.65
CA GLN A 921 -15.13 73.89 42.49
C GLN A 921 -13.63 73.65 42.33
N VAL A 922 -13.24 72.53 41.74
CA VAL A 922 -11.84 72.10 41.68
C VAL A 922 -11.55 71.53 40.29
N VAL A 923 -10.38 71.89 39.75
CA VAL A 923 -9.79 71.26 38.57
C VAL A 923 -8.77 70.24 39.08
N TYR A 924 -8.88 68.99 38.63
CA TYR A 924 -7.92 67.93 38.93
C TYR A 924 -7.15 67.54 37.68
N VAL A 925 -5.89 67.14 37.86
CA VAL A 925 -4.99 66.71 36.80
C VAL A 925 -4.29 65.44 37.24
N ALA A 926 -4.41 64.39 36.43
CA ALA A 926 -3.74 63.12 36.67
C ALA A 926 -3.23 62.53 35.34
N GLU A 927 -2.42 61.49 35.46
CA GLU A 927 -2.01 60.69 34.31
C GLU A 927 -3.26 60.01 33.67
N PRO A 928 -3.38 59.96 32.33
CA PRO A 928 -4.57 59.49 31.63
C PRO A 928 -5.08 58.08 31.94
N SER A 929 -4.25 57.16 32.42
CA SER A 929 -4.68 55.82 32.83
C SER A 929 -5.38 55.82 34.19
N VAL A 930 -5.33 56.93 34.94
CA VAL A 930 -5.96 57.05 36.25
C VAL A 930 -7.48 57.22 36.06
N ASP A 931 -8.24 56.22 36.49
CA ASP A 931 -9.68 56.32 36.64
C ASP A 931 -10.02 56.94 38.00
N LEU A 932 -10.24 58.27 38.01
CA LEU A 932 -10.43 59.02 39.25
C LEU A 932 -11.75 58.71 39.93
N ASN A 933 -11.66 58.11 41.12
CA ASN A 933 -12.79 57.96 42.01
C ASN A 933 -12.72 59.00 43.13
N PHE A 934 -13.47 60.10 42.96
CA PHE A 934 -13.51 61.24 43.88
C PHE A 934 -13.87 60.87 45.33
N THR A 935 -14.50 59.72 45.56
CA THR A 935 -14.83 59.23 46.91
C THR A 935 -13.58 58.89 47.72
N TYR A 936 -12.53 58.41 47.06
CA TYR A 936 -11.34 57.83 47.70
C TYR A 936 -10.05 58.63 47.41
N LEU A 937 -10.17 59.95 47.17
CA LEU A 937 -9.01 60.84 47.10
C LEU A 937 -8.55 61.25 48.50
N TYR A 938 -7.28 61.01 48.81
CA TYR A 938 -6.67 61.36 50.08
C TYR A 938 -5.50 62.33 49.85
N PRO A 939 -5.22 63.27 50.78
CA PRO A 939 -4.04 64.13 50.69
C PRO A 939 -2.74 63.32 50.68
N LEU A 940 -1.74 63.76 49.92
CA LEU A 940 -0.39 63.20 50.03
C LEU A 940 0.18 63.49 51.44
N GLY A 941 0.81 62.50 52.08
CA GLY A 941 1.23 62.61 53.48
C GLY A 941 0.12 62.34 54.51
N VAL A 942 -1.10 61.96 54.09
CA VAL A 942 -2.23 61.63 54.99
C VAL A 942 -2.83 60.26 54.64
N CYS A 943 -2.97 59.40 55.64
CA CYS A 943 -3.53 58.05 55.52
C CYS A 943 -5.07 58.07 55.43
N PRO A 944 -5.73 56.99 54.94
CA PRO A 944 -7.18 56.93 54.78
C PRO A 944 -8.01 57.17 56.06
N ASN A 945 -7.43 56.89 57.23
CA ASN A 945 -8.03 57.13 58.53
C ASN A 945 -7.91 58.60 59.02
N GLY A 946 -7.27 59.47 58.24
CA GLY A 946 -7.05 60.89 58.55
C GLY A 946 -5.78 61.20 59.35
N SER A 947 -4.95 60.21 59.69
CA SER A 947 -3.67 60.41 60.37
C SER A 947 -2.55 60.83 59.41
N LEU A 948 -1.56 61.59 59.89
CA LEU A 948 -0.36 61.96 59.12
C LEU A 948 0.54 60.75 58.93
N HIS A 949 1.09 60.57 57.73
CA HIS A 949 2.00 59.48 57.38
C HIS A 949 3.46 59.89 57.64
N THR A 950 3.90 59.87 58.90
CA THR A 950 5.24 60.36 59.28
C THR A 950 6.34 59.28 59.24
N SER A 951 5.98 58.02 58.99
CA SER A 951 6.95 56.90 58.88
C SER A 951 7.69 56.87 57.55
N GLN A 952 7.20 57.59 56.53
CA GLN A 952 7.77 57.65 55.20
C GLN A 952 7.55 59.06 54.63
N ASN A 953 8.58 59.64 53.98
CA ASN A 953 8.39 60.90 53.28
C ASN A 953 7.71 60.65 51.94
N ASP A 954 6.39 60.82 51.92
CA ASP A 954 5.56 60.65 50.72
C ASP A 954 5.97 61.62 49.58
N PHE A 955 6.51 62.80 49.90
CA PHE A 955 6.94 63.81 48.93
C PHE A 955 8.23 63.41 48.22
N ALA A 956 9.23 62.96 48.99
CA ALA A 956 10.49 62.45 48.45
C ALA A 956 10.28 61.17 47.62
N LEU A 957 9.34 60.32 48.04
CA LEU A 957 8.97 59.13 47.28
C LEU A 957 8.30 59.49 45.95
N ALA A 958 7.41 60.49 45.96
CA ALA A 958 6.80 61.00 44.73
C ALA A 958 7.85 61.58 43.77
N ASP A 959 8.86 62.29 44.27
CA ASP A 959 9.99 62.78 43.47
C ASP A 959 10.75 61.63 42.80
N GLN A 960 11.07 60.58 43.56
CA GLN A 960 11.77 59.40 43.04
C GLN A 960 10.99 58.74 41.89
N LEU A 961 9.68 58.59 42.04
CA LEU A 961 8.83 57.93 41.04
C LEU A 961 8.65 58.76 39.77
N LEU A 962 8.65 60.08 39.90
CA LEU A 962 8.57 61.01 38.77
C LEU A 962 9.95 61.34 38.18
N GLY A 963 11.03 60.75 38.70
CA GLY A 963 12.39 61.01 38.24
C GLY A 963 12.88 62.43 38.50
N LEU A 964 12.31 63.13 39.49
CA LEU A 964 12.71 64.48 39.86
C LEU A 964 13.97 64.42 40.73
N SER A 965 14.87 65.39 40.54
CA SER A 965 16.13 65.46 41.29
C SER A 965 15.88 65.83 42.74
N THR A 966 16.30 64.96 43.67
CA THR A 966 16.23 65.18 45.12
C THR A 966 17.16 66.30 45.62
N ALA A 967 18.06 66.81 44.77
CA ALA A 967 18.95 67.93 45.09
C ALA A 967 18.38 69.30 44.65
N SER A 968 17.22 69.33 44.00
CA SER A 968 16.62 70.56 43.48
C SER A 968 15.67 71.19 44.50
N SER A 969 15.80 72.49 44.77
CA SER A 969 14.79 73.25 45.55
C SER A 969 13.46 73.40 44.82
N ARG A 970 13.31 72.71 43.69
CA ARG A 970 12.16 72.69 42.81
C ARG A 970 11.67 71.26 42.61
N SER A 971 11.92 70.32 43.53
CA SER A 971 11.24 69.03 43.54
C SER A 971 9.89 69.13 44.26
N ILE A 972 9.07 68.06 44.27
CA ILE A 972 7.83 68.01 45.08
C ILE A 972 8.19 68.17 46.56
N GLU A 973 9.17 67.43 47.06
CA GLU A 973 9.70 67.61 48.42
C GLU A 973 10.13 69.06 48.63
N GLY A 974 10.99 69.60 47.76
CA GLY A 974 11.49 70.97 47.90
C GLY A 974 10.42 72.08 47.85
N LEU A 975 9.25 71.83 47.28
CA LEU A 975 8.15 72.81 47.19
C LEU A 975 7.06 72.64 48.24
N PHE A 976 6.81 71.41 48.71
CA PHE A 976 5.70 71.09 49.61
C PHE A 976 6.15 70.69 51.03
N ASP A 977 7.40 70.24 51.19
CA ASP A 977 8.04 69.84 52.45
C ASP A 977 9.54 70.24 52.40
N ALA A 978 9.80 71.55 52.32
CA ALA A 978 11.14 72.08 52.08
C ALA A 978 12.10 71.83 53.24
N ASN A 979 11.58 71.55 54.45
CA ASN A 979 12.36 71.18 55.62
C ASN A 979 12.55 69.66 55.78
N ASN A 980 11.97 68.85 54.89
CA ASN A 980 12.06 67.40 54.82
C ASN A 980 11.71 66.71 56.15
N ASN A 981 10.59 67.09 56.75
CA ASN A 981 10.09 66.47 57.99
C ASN A 981 8.92 65.49 57.74
N SER A 982 8.62 65.19 56.47
CA SER A 982 7.51 64.35 56.01
C SER A 982 6.10 64.93 56.26
N ILE A 983 6.02 66.21 56.66
CA ILE A 983 4.77 66.92 56.90
C ILE A 983 4.77 68.15 55.99
N ALA A 984 3.69 68.34 55.25
CA ALA A 984 3.57 69.49 54.37
C ALA A 984 3.69 70.82 55.11
N ASP A 985 4.52 71.72 54.56
CA ASP A 985 4.79 73.05 55.11
C ASP A 985 3.56 73.97 55.03
N THR A 986 2.71 73.76 54.02
CA THR A 986 1.47 74.54 53.84
C THR A 986 0.34 73.64 53.38
N ASN A 987 -0.83 73.78 54.00
CA ASN A 987 -2.01 72.98 53.72
C ASN A 987 -3.25 73.83 53.42
N ALA A 988 -4.16 73.29 52.61
CA ALA A 988 -5.49 73.88 52.38
C ALA A 988 -6.59 72.80 52.42
N SER A 989 -7.85 73.25 52.48
CA SER A 989 -9.02 72.38 52.38
C SER A 989 -9.65 72.46 50.99
N PHE A 990 -10.01 71.31 50.43
CA PHE A 990 -10.66 71.19 49.13
C PHE A 990 -12.05 70.56 49.30
N LYS A 991 -12.99 70.98 48.47
CA LYS A 991 -14.29 70.32 48.35
C LYS A 991 -14.20 69.31 47.22
N VAL A 992 -14.30 68.02 47.57
CA VAL A 992 -14.19 66.90 46.62
C VAL A 992 -15.49 66.12 46.70
N PHE A 993 -16.28 66.06 45.62
CA PHE A 993 -17.58 65.37 45.58
C PHE A 993 -18.53 65.74 46.75
N GLY A 994 -18.45 66.99 47.20
CA GLY A 994 -19.20 67.55 48.33
C GLY A 994 -18.76 67.11 49.74
N ARG A 995 -17.69 66.32 49.90
CA ARG A 995 -16.97 66.18 51.17
C ARG A 995 -15.88 67.25 51.27
N THR A 996 -15.64 67.76 52.47
CA THR A 996 -14.45 68.59 52.74
C THR A 996 -13.28 67.65 53.00
N VAL A 997 -12.24 67.75 52.18
CA VAL A 997 -10.96 67.08 52.41
C VAL A 997 -10.00 68.12 52.98
N ASN A 998 -9.59 67.91 54.23
CA ASN A 998 -8.68 68.81 54.95
C ASN A 998 -7.24 68.35 54.81
N ASN A 999 -6.29 69.24 55.15
CA ASN A 999 -4.86 68.96 55.19
C ASN A 999 -4.27 68.54 53.83
N VAL A 1000 -4.72 69.15 52.74
CA VAL A 1000 -4.15 68.94 51.41
C VAL A 1000 -2.87 69.76 51.29
N PRO A 1001 -1.68 69.13 51.06
CA PRO A 1001 -0.44 69.86 50.82
C PRO A 1001 -0.59 70.77 49.62
N VAL A 1002 -0.22 72.05 49.76
CA VAL A 1002 -0.32 73.02 48.68
C VAL A 1002 0.96 73.84 48.47
N ALA A 1003 1.28 74.12 47.21
CA ALA A 1003 2.36 75.03 46.83
C ALA A 1003 1.88 76.02 45.77
N LYS A 1004 2.46 77.22 45.79
CA LYS A 1004 2.14 78.27 44.82
C LYS A 1004 3.11 78.27 43.65
N ILE A 1005 2.57 78.52 42.46
CA ILE A 1005 3.34 78.71 41.22
C ILE A 1005 4.26 79.95 41.28
N ALA A 1006 3.86 80.95 42.08
CA ALA A 1006 4.60 82.13 42.51
C ALA A 1006 3.93 82.71 43.76
N ASN A 1007 4.67 83.40 44.63
CA ASN A 1007 4.12 83.98 45.87
C ASN A 1007 2.95 84.95 45.64
N SER A 1008 2.93 85.63 44.48
CA SER A 1008 1.88 86.56 44.06
C SER A 1008 0.61 85.88 43.54
N SER A 1009 0.63 84.56 43.29
CA SER A 1009 -0.54 83.85 42.77
C SER A 1009 -1.65 83.77 43.81
N ALA A 1010 -2.88 84.02 43.37
CA ALA A 1010 -4.10 83.78 44.14
C ALA A 1010 -4.44 82.28 44.24
N PHE A 1011 -3.74 81.41 43.51
CA PHE A 1011 -3.99 79.98 43.43
C PHE A 1011 -2.86 79.19 44.09
N SER A 1012 -3.21 78.02 44.63
CA SER A 1012 -2.23 77.07 45.16
C SER A 1012 -2.57 75.68 44.61
N THR A 1013 -1.58 74.98 44.08
CA THR A 1013 -1.74 73.61 43.59
C THR A 1013 -1.65 72.67 44.78
N GLY A 1014 -2.64 71.80 44.94
CA GLY A 1014 -2.66 70.73 45.94
C GLY A 1014 -2.31 69.37 45.37
N ILE A 1015 -1.85 68.45 46.22
CA ILE A 1015 -1.52 67.07 45.83
C ILE A 1015 -2.35 66.05 46.63
N PHE A 1016 -2.97 65.13 45.90
CA PHE A 1016 -3.70 63.98 46.39
C PHE A 1016 -3.10 62.69 45.83
N TRP A 1017 -3.55 61.57 46.39
CA TRP A 1017 -3.39 60.25 45.80
C TRP A 1017 -4.71 59.47 45.77
N GLN A 1018 -4.85 58.58 44.79
CA GLN A 1018 -6.04 57.74 44.59
C GLN A 1018 -5.99 56.49 45.47
N GLY A 1019 -6.84 56.46 46.50
CA GLY A 1019 -7.07 55.26 47.32
C GLY A 1019 -8.14 54.34 46.74
N THR A 1020 -8.35 53.22 47.43
CA THR A 1020 -9.34 52.20 47.08
C THR A 1020 -10.32 51.98 48.23
N ALA A 1021 -11.55 51.56 47.89
CA ALA A 1021 -12.61 51.32 48.87
C ALA A 1021 -12.17 50.29 49.93
N GLY A 1022 -12.32 50.64 51.22
CA GLY A 1022 -12.03 49.74 52.34
C GLY A 1022 -10.54 49.54 52.67
N SER A 1023 -9.62 50.20 51.95
CA SER A 1023 -8.19 50.13 52.25
C SER A 1023 -7.80 51.02 53.43
N THR A 1024 -6.93 50.51 54.30
CA THR A 1024 -6.28 51.27 55.39
C THR A 1024 -4.84 51.67 55.06
N LEU A 1025 -4.31 51.25 53.90
CA LEU A 1025 -2.93 51.50 53.50
C LEU A 1025 -2.72 52.97 53.11
N CYS A 1026 -1.65 53.58 53.63
CA CYS A 1026 -1.21 54.93 53.26
C CYS A 1026 -0.51 54.92 51.88
N TYR A 1027 -0.08 56.09 51.40
CA TYR A 1027 0.69 56.18 50.17
C TYR A 1027 2.03 55.44 50.32
N ASP A 1028 2.34 54.60 49.34
CA ASP A 1028 3.57 53.79 49.29
C ASP A 1028 4.25 53.87 47.92
N GLY A 1029 3.80 54.81 47.08
CA GLY A 1029 4.31 54.99 45.72
C GLY A 1029 3.62 54.17 44.65
N ALA A 1030 2.85 53.12 45.02
CA ALA A 1030 2.10 52.33 44.04
C ALA A 1030 0.73 52.93 43.69
N LYS A 1031 0.26 53.92 44.47
CA LYS A 1031 -1.00 54.62 44.22
C LYS A 1031 -0.78 55.85 43.35
N ASP A 1032 -1.84 56.27 42.67
CA ASP A 1032 -1.73 57.28 41.62
C ASP A 1032 -1.79 58.70 42.19
N LEU A 1033 -0.88 59.56 41.73
CA LEU A 1033 -0.84 60.97 42.12
C LEU A 1033 -1.85 61.79 41.32
N VAL A 1034 -2.50 62.73 42.01
CA VAL A 1034 -3.54 63.61 41.46
C VAL A 1034 -3.27 65.03 41.96
N PHE A 1035 -3.03 65.95 41.03
CA PHE A 1035 -2.82 67.37 41.34
C PHE A 1035 -4.13 68.12 41.20
N ALA A 1036 -4.37 69.12 42.03
CA ALA A 1036 -5.63 69.86 41.97
C ALA A 1036 -5.47 71.34 42.29
N VAL A 1037 -6.43 72.15 41.84
CA VAL A 1037 -6.52 73.57 42.20
C VAL A 1037 -7.97 73.98 42.34
N THR A 1038 -8.27 74.75 43.38
CA THR A 1038 -9.60 75.33 43.57
C THR A 1038 -9.82 76.45 42.56
N ILE A 1039 -10.98 76.46 41.93
CA ILE A 1039 -11.37 77.49 40.97
C ILE A 1039 -11.70 78.78 41.73
N ASN A 1040 -11.08 79.87 41.29
CA ASN A 1040 -11.37 81.22 41.75
C ASN A 1040 -11.57 82.12 40.52
N LYS A 1041 -12.84 82.32 40.16
CA LYS A 1041 -13.27 82.94 38.90
C LYS A 1041 -12.69 84.35 38.74
N ALA A 1042 -12.03 84.59 37.61
CA ALA A 1042 -11.42 85.86 37.21
C ALA A 1042 -10.46 86.47 38.26
N ALA A 1043 -9.78 85.65 39.07
CA ALA A 1043 -8.81 86.14 40.03
C ALA A 1043 -7.51 86.59 39.33
N SER A 1044 -6.85 87.60 39.90
CA SER A 1044 -5.56 88.07 39.40
C SER A 1044 -4.46 87.07 39.78
N GLY A 1045 -3.95 86.35 38.78
CA GLY A 1045 -2.88 85.37 38.92
C GLY A 1045 -1.53 85.87 38.41
N THR A 1046 -0.53 85.00 38.48
CA THR A 1046 0.84 85.21 37.97
C THR A 1046 0.86 85.52 36.48
N TYR A 1047 -0.06 84.94 35.71
CA TYR A 1047 -0.13 85.05 34.25
C TYR A 1047 -1.28 85.97 33.76
N GLY A 1048 -1.86 86.77 34.66
CA GLY A 1048 -3.02 87.64 34.38
C GLY A 1048 -4.30 87.14 35.04
N ALA A 1049 -5.46 87.66 34.63
CA ALA A 1049 -6.75 87.21 35.16
C ALA A 1049 -7.09 85.79 34.67
N SER A 1050 -7.27 84.85 35.59
CA SER A 1050 -7.55 83.44 35.30
C SER A 1050 -8.56 82.86 36.29
N ASP A 1051 -9.17 81.73 35.95
CA ASP A 1051 -10.06 80.98 36.86
C ASP A 1051 -9.29 79.93 37.67
N TYR A 1052 -8.12 79.52 37.17
CA TYR A 1052 -7.17 78.65 37.86
C TYR A 1052 -5.74 78.89 37.36
N GLU A 1053 -4.76 78.65 38.24
CA GLU A 1053 -3.35 78.44 37.90
C GLU A 1053 -2.86 77.20 38.65
N LEU A 1054 -2.32 76.21 37.93
CA LEU A 1054 -1.78 75.00 38.51
C LEU A 1054 -0.42 74.65 37.90
N MET A 1055 0.41 73.96 38.68
CA MET A 1055 1.67 73.40 38.20
C MET A 1055 1.73 71.91 38.46
N ILE A 1056 2.22 71.16 37.49
CA ILE A 1056 2.45 69.72 37.64
C ILE A 1056 3.88 69.39 37.20
N PRO A 1057 4.49 68.34 37.74
CA PRO A 1057 5.75 67.82 37.21
C PRO A 1057 5.60 67.46 35.74
N GLN A 1058 6.61 67.78 34.92
CA GLN A 1058 6.56 67.44 33.50
C GLN A 1058 6.38 65.93 33.26
N GLU A 1059 7.00 65.11 34.12
CA GLU A 1059 6.96 63.65 34.00
C GLU A 1059 5.66 63.02 34.53
N LEU A 1060 4.71 63.81 35.07
CA LEU A 1060 3.41 63.29 35.50
C LEU A 1060 2.65 62.59 34.36
N ALA A 1061 2.83 63.03 33.11
CA ALA A 1061 2.22 62.35 31.96
C ALA A 1061 2.88 60.99 31.65
N ARG A 1062 4.12 60.76 32.09
CA ARG A 1062 4.99 59.67 31.61
C ARG A 1062 5.33 58.63 32.65
N TYR A 1063 5.12 58.92 33.94
CA TYR A 1063 5.62 58.06 35.01
C TYR A 1063 5.05 56.62 35.00
N LYS A 1064 3.86 56.42 34.41
CA LYS A 1064 3.30 55.08 34.16
C LYS A 1064 3.57 54.53 32.76
N SER A 1065 3.61 55.40 31.76
CA SER A 1065 3.80 55.04 30.36
C SER A 1065 4.76 56.03 29.69
N PRO A 1066 6.02 55.65 29.44
CA PRO A 1066 7.04 56.55 28.90
C PRO A 1066 6.65 57.20 27.56
N SER A 1067 5.77 56.56 26.80
CA SER A 1067 5.26 57.07 25.52
C SER A 1067 4.14 58.10 25.63
N ASN A 1068 3.54 58.28 26.81
CA ASN A 1068 2.47 59.25 26.96
C ASN A 1068 3.03 60.69 27.03
N ALA A 1069 2.29 61.66 26.48
CA ALA A 1069 2.68 63.06 26.46
C ALA A 1069 1.53 63.98 26.90
N LYS A 1070 0.45 63.39 27.41
CA LYS A 1070 -0.77 64.10 27.81
C LYS A 1070 -1.11 63.80 29.26
N VAL A 1071 -1.68 64.78 29.93
CA VAL A 1071 -2.40 64.62 31.20
C VAL A 1071 -3.89 64.81 30.97
N ASN A 1072 -4.70 64.16 31.79
CA ASN A 1072 -6.15 64.35 31.76
C ASN A 1072 -6.54 65.41 32.80
N PHE A 1073 -7.38 66.35 32.36
CA PHE A 1073 -8.04 67.30 33.24
C PHE A 1073 -9.42 66.77 33.59
N TYR A 1074 -9.73 66.72 34.88
CA TYR A 1074 -11.00 66.26 35.41
C TYR A 1074 -11.70 67.41 36.12
N GLY A 1075 -13.01 67.46 35.93
CA GLY A 1075 -13.92 68.33 36.65
C GLY A 1075 -14.99 67.52 37.34
N GLU A 1076 -15.33 67.90 38.56
CA GLU A 1076 -16.44 67.30 39.27
C GLU A 1076 -17.72 68.14 39.12
N TYR A 1077 -18.81 67.50 38.69
CA TYR A 1077 -20.14 68.07 38.75
C TYR A 1077 -21.01 67.18 39.62
N ARG A 1078 -21.54 67.75 40.72
CA ARG A 1078 -22.48 67.05 41.59
C ARG A 1078 -23.86 67.66 41.42
N GLY A 1079 -24.83 66.87 40.97
CA GLY A 1079 -26.24 67.19 41.18
C GLY A 1079 -26.59 66.95 42.64
N GLN A 1080 -27.05 67.96 43.37
CA GLN A 1080 -27.70 67.73 44.66
C GLN A 1080 -29.15 67.30 44.37
N ASN A 1081 -29.56 66.14 44.91
CA ASN A 1081 -30.98 65.93 45.20
C ASN A 1081 -31.27 66.79 46.43
N ASP A 1082 -31.98 67.90 46.22
CA ASP A 1082 -33.01 68.29 47.18
C ASP A 1082 -34.32 67.60 46.74
#